data_AF-A0AAU4SRQ5-F1
#
_entry.id   AF-A0AAU4SRQ5-F1
#
_cell.length_a   1.000
_cell.length_b   1.000
_cell.length_c   1.000
_cell.angle_alpha   90.00
_cell.angle_beta   90.00
_cell.angle_gamma   90.00
#
_symmetry.space_group_name_H-M   'P 1'
#
loop_
_entity.id
_entity.type
_entity.pdbx_description
1 polymer ?
#
loop_
_entity_poly.entity_id
_entity_poly.type
_entity_poly.pdbx_seq_one_letter_code
_entity_poly.pdbx_strand_id
1 'polypeptide(L)'
;MVIRELSYVLRRDPKTGDDGLTPVSTAPDGMPDHLLERVVIATHDAGPLARPALSYTRLPHRDGGGLLCSSRPDGKEAGLRIDVLHYAAGDDVAALPQRPVDAWRPALPYEQGGVPFADAGDPWHEPLLVEHAREHAPRVAPFLADVRRLFADPAGRQIVVAEAGQETVARWIALACASLPEAHARSLTFTTATADPGRAPQQIVGIGPDTDPEVFDRRDALTVTHHYRVHDGLGGPGSPSLSDAWAELTAWLWRAGAPPHPGDEPFALLPLARQALAIGSGSGSGSWDELAALRGDVLPEIAAAATEAAERDQLDADDEEFVSELCRRIGGDQPDAVQRLALALARRRLKAAGPQDTDEVLKSCRDLPLDEAAWQTLRGEYGPPPEEELRKLLPYSFDTWYKPLRGLLASGADASAVPDAAVTKLADALSHPDKKQSCADAVDLLISLQDRGLVRRVLERLVQDPSERRIRGLRELARTVQGAWLRSHLDGAPLTVRLAVAATDLSHPPYGMTGGELWVELARQHLNGKVPDGATLRTMWALVWPPNGQPAPRDQSRVTEVCSPRLIVEAGLEVRLTHWLKHPDRVTRELIDFARETTASRKFNSLERAVARLLVLAHDLAQGRERLARVMEQLPALEQASRPLNIVLRDAVDQGIAYGIARADPQEVHESNALDYVANGSPQLISHYKRAVTDAHRPGGALDPASLREPRRVVTLFVVWNERRKGARGGWRNTTDQLTDDIIGSALTQLGELGVNEVVNLLSQRPGGQKWVQAWADWRRDLKGHGGARGHG
;
A
#
# COMPACT_ATOMS: atom_id res chain seq x y z
N MET A 1 36.53 -55.48 -6.86
CA MET A 1 35.94 -55.73 -8.18
C MET A 1 35.76 -57.23 -8.33
N VAL A 2 34.67 -57.76 -7.79
CA VAL A 2 34.35 -59.19 -7.87
C VAL A 2 32.84 -59.30 -7.82
N ILE A 3 32.19 -59.50 -8.97
CA ILE A 3 30.83 -60.06 -8.99
C ILE A 3 30.96 -61.47 -8.40
N ARG A 4 30.23 -61.75 -7.31
CA ARG A 4 30.36 -63.00 -6.58
C ARG A 4 29.11 -63.84 -6.82
N GLU A 5 29.27 -64.92 -7.57
CA GLU A 5 28.24 -65.94 -7.74
C GLU A 5 28.39 -67.01 -6.65
N LEU A 6 27.30 -67.31 -5.97
CA LEU A 6 27.24 -68.24 -4.84
C LEU A 6 26.07 -69.19 -5.04
N SER A 7 26.23 -70.46 -4.69
CA SER A 7 25.14 -71.44 -4.74
C SER A 7 24.94 -72.03 -3.36
N TYR A 8 23.69 -72.10 -2.90
CA TYR A 8 23.29 -72.66 -1.61
C TYR A 8 22.18 -73.71 -1.81
N VAL A 9 22.03 -74.61 -0.85
CA VAL A 9 20.83 -75.45 -0.69
C VAL A 9 20.12 -75.00 0.58
N LEU A 10 18.90 -74.50 0.41
CA LEU A 10 17.98 -74.17 1.49
C LEU A 10 17.19 -75.41 1.88
N ARG A 11 17.21 -75.74 3.18
CA ARG A 11 16.44 -76.83 3.77
C ARG A 11 15.70 -76.33 4.99
N ARG A 12 14.43 -76.69 5.12
CA ARG A 12 13.64 -76.44 6.32
C ARG A 12 13.75 -77.66 7.24
N ASP A 13 14.15 -77.45 8.48
CA ASP A 13 14.14 -78.52 9.49
C ASP A 13 12.67 -78.90 9.76
N PRO A 14 12.26 -80.15 9.50
CA PRO A 14 10.87 -80.57 9.66
C PRO A 14 10.38 -80.59 11.12
N LYS A 15 11.29 -80.50 12.12
CA LYS A 15 10.96 -80.53 13.55
C LYS A 15 10.88 -79.14 14.17
N THR A 16 11.79 -78.24 13.79
CA THR A 16 11.82 -76.88 14.36
C THR A 16 11.17 -75.85 13.45
N GLY A 17 11.05 -76.15 12.15
CA GLY A 17 10.59 -75.21 11.14
C GLY A 17 11.66 -74.22 10.68
N ASP A 18 12.89 -74.32 11.22
CA ASP A 18 13.99 -73.40 10.94
C ASP A 18 14.60 -73.66 9.57
N ASP A 19 14.93 -72.57 8.88
CA ASP A 19 15.58 -72.60 7.57
C ASP A 19 17.11 -72.64 7.72
N GLY A 20 17.76 -73.63 7.10
CA GLY A 20 19.21 -73.78 7.05
C GLY A 20 19.75 -73.66 5.62
N LEU A 21 20.77 -72.82 5.42
CA LEU A 21 21.51 -72.72 4.16
C LEU A 21 22.83 -73.48 4.24
N THR A 22 23.04 -74.41 3.30
CA THR A 22 24.33 -75.08 3.12
C THR A 22 24.97 -74.61 1.81
N PRO A 23 26.19 -74.03 1.80
CA PRO A 23 26.86 -73.63 0.57
C PRO A 23 27.24 -74.85 -0.28
N VAL A 24 27.00 -74.77 -1.59
CA VAL A 24 27.38 -75.78 -2.60
C VAL A 24 28.82 -75.56 -3.09
N SER A 25 29.33 -74.33 -2.96
CA SER A 25 30.69 -73.92 -3.30
C SER A 25 31.35 -73.18 -2.13
N THR A 26 32.69 -73.24 -2.02
CA THR A 26 33.44 -72.49 -0.99
C THR A 26 33.24 -70.98 -1.16
N ALA A 27 32.76 -70.33 -0.10
CA ALA A 27 32.56 -68.89 -0.05
C ALA A 27 33.88 -68.13 -0.38
N PRO A 28 33.87 -67.13 -1.27
CA PRO A 28 35.04 -66.30 -1.56
C PRO A 28 35.48 -65.47 -0.34
N ASP A 29 36.79 -65.26 -0.17
CA ASP A 29 37.36 -64.48 0.94
C ASP A 29 36.83 -63.02 0.97
N GLY A 30 36.50 -62.55 2.18
CA GLY A 30 35.99 -61.19 2.43
C GLY A 30 34.48 -61.02 2.18
N MET A 31 33.68 -62.06 2.34
CA MET A 31 32.22 -61.96 2.37
C MET A 31 31.73 -61.55 3.77
N PRO A 32 30.80 -60.59 3.91
CA PRO A 32 30.22 -60.29 5.21
C PRO A 32 29.28 -61.40 5.69
N ASP A 33 29.41 -61.84 6.95
CA ASP A 33 28.57 -62.90 7.55
C ASP A 33 27.06 -62.58 7.51
N HIS A 34 26.71 -61.30 7.55
CA HIS A 34 25.33 -60.83 7.47
C HIS A 34 24.69 -61.00 6.07
N LEU A 35 25.47 -61.36 5.05
CA LEU A 35 24.97 -61.60 3.69
C LEU A 35 24.17 -62.91 3.61
N LEU A 36 24.54 -63.94 4.39
CA LEU A 36 23.80 -65.20 4.49
C LEU A 36 22.41 -65.00 5.10
N GLU A 37 22.32 -64.23 6.19
CA GLU A 37 21.04 -63.86 6.81
C GLU A 37 20.15 -63.07 5.82
N ARG A 38 20.77 -62.17 5.03
CA ARG A 38 20.05 -61.43 3.99
C ARG A 38 19.65 -62.27 2.79
N VAL A 39 20.38 -63.33 2.43
CA VAL A 39 19.95 -64.29 1.40
C VAL A 39 18.69 -65.01 1.87
N VAL A 40 18.66 -65.52 3.11
CA VAL A 40 17.46 -66.14 3.70
C VAL A 40 16.27 -65.20 3.68
N ILE A 41 16.46 -63.93 4.03
CA ILE A 41 15.43 -62.88 4.03
C ILE A 41 15.02 -62.49 2.59
N ALA A 42 15.95 -62.47 1.64
CA ALA A 42 15.68 -62.11 0.26
C ALA A 42 14.95 -63.23 -0.52
N THR A 43 15.08 -64.48 -0.10
CA THR A 43 14.45 -65.65 -0.73
C THR A 43 13.21 -66.14 0.03
N HIS A 44 12.70 -65.36 0.98
CA HIS A 44 11.83 -65.85 2.05
C HIS A 44 10.51 -66.48 1.58
N ASP A 45 10.29 -67.69 2.11
CA ASP A 45 9.14 -68.59 2.03
C ASP A 45 8.65 -68.91 0.61
N ALA A 46 9.52 -69.45 -0.25
CA ALA A 46 9.02 -70.41 -1.23
C ALA A 46 8.47 -71.60 -0.44
N GLY A 47 7.14 -71.66 -0.26
CA GLY A 47 6.47 -72.71 0.50
C GLY A 47 6.87 -74.13 0.05
N PRO A 48 6.39 -75.18 0.73
CA PRO A 48 6.83 -76.58 0.53
C PRO A 48 6.61 -77.17 -0.89
N LEU A 49 6.12 -76.38 -1.85
CA LEU A 49 5.93 -76.75 -3.25
C LEU A 49 7.02 -76.13 -4.14
N ALA A 50 8.05 -76.93 -4.36
CA ALA A 50 9.02 -76.98 -5.46
C ALA A 50 8.71 -76.16 -6.74
N ARG A 51 8.82 -74.83 -6.67
CA ARG A 51 8.72 -73.97 -7.85
C ARG A 51 9.88 -73.00 -7.94
N PRO A 52 10.36 -72.69 -9.16
CA PRO A 52 11.45 -71.76 -9.33
C PRO A 52 11.00 -70.35 -8.91
N ALA A 53 11.82 -69.58 -8.22
CA ALA A 53 11.49 -68.19 -7.94
C ALA A 53 12.73 -67.33 -8.09
N LEU A 54 12.57 -66.23 -8.83
CA LEU A 54 13.54 -65.15 -8.89
C LEU A 54 13.17 -64.08 -7.87
N SER A 55 14.13 -63.67 -7.05
CA SER A 55 14.00 -62.52 -6.16
C SER A 55 15.19 -61.57 -6.29
N TYR A 56 14.93 -60.28 -6.13
CA TYR A 56 15.92 -59.21 -6.20
C TYR A 56 15.72 -58.23 -5.05
N THR A 57 16.78 -58.00 -4.28
CA THR A 57 16.78 -57.16 -3.06
C THR A 57 17.98 -56.22 -3.05
N ARG A 58 17.79 -54.96 -2.65
CA ARG A 58 18.90 -54.00 -2.48
C ARG A 58 19.46 -54.03 -1.07
N LEU A 59 20.77 -53.85 -0.94
CA LEU A 59 21.46 -53.80 0.35
C LEU A 59 21.49 -52.36 0.91
N PRO A 60 21.45 -52.17 2.25
CA PRO A 60 21.48 -50.85 2.89
C PRO A 60 22.70 -49.98 2.51
N HIS A 61 22.54 -48.66 2.71
CA HIS A 61 23.34 -47.55 2.18
C HIS A 61 24.88 -47.61 2.42
N ARG A 62 25.40 -48.45 3.31
CA ARG A 62 26.86 -48.62 3.51
C ARG A 62 27.51 -49.55 2.48
N ASP A 63 26.75 -50.48 1.89
CA ASP A 63 27.27 -51.46 0.92
C ASP A 63 26.82 -51.16 -0.53
N GLY A 64 25.68 -50.46 -0.69
CA GLY A 64 25.13 -49.92 -1.94
C GLY A 64 24.94 -50.91 -3.12
N GLY A 65 25.04 -52.21 -2.84
CA GLY A 65 24.93 -53.31 -3.79
C GLY A 65 23.54 -53.92 -3.93
N GLY A 66 23.43 -54.97 -4.75
CA GLY A 66 22.20 -55.73 -4.97
C GLY A 66 22.43 -57.23 -4.81
N LEU A 67 21.35 -57.93 -4.46
CA LEU A 67 21.31 -59.38 -4.31
C LEU A 67 20.20 -59.93 -5.21
N LEU A 68 20.59 -60.71 -6.22
CA LEU A 68 19.69 -61.42 -7.12
C LEU A 68 19.75 -62.91 -6.80
N CYS A 69 18.62 -63.52 -6.46
CA CYS A 69 18.53 -64.92 -6.06
C CYS A 69 17.60 -65.68 -7.00
N SER A 70 18.10 -66.77 -7.58
CA SER A 70 17.34 -67.72 -8.38
C SER A 70 17.19 -69.01 -7.57
N SER A 71 15.96 -69.29 -7.12
CA SER A 71 15.63 -70.52 -6.41
C SER A 71 15.04 -71.53 -7.40
N ARG A 72 15.38 -72.81 -7.22
CA ARG A 72 14.87 -73.93 -8.00
C ARG A 72 14.84 -75.20 -7.16
N PRO A 73 13.98 -76.19 -7.49
CA PRO A 73 14.04 -77.50 -6.85
C PRO A 73 15.44 -78.10 -7.01
N ASP A 74 16.02 -78.61 -5.92
CA ASP A 74 17.26 -79.35 -6.02
C ASP A 74 16.98 -80.74 -6.63
N GLY A 75 17.65 -81.06 -7.74
CA GLY A 75 17.41 -82.30 -8.48
C GLY A 75 18.01 -83.55 -7.82
N LYS A 76 18.74 -83.41 -6.71
CA LYS A 76 19.45 -84.49 -6.02
C LYS A 76 18.93 -84.75 -4.61
N GLU A 77 18.43 -83.73 -3.91
CA GLU A 77 18.01 -83.81 -2.52
C GLU A 77 16.67 -83.08 -2.28
N ALA A 78 15.99 -83.39 -1.17
CA ALA A 78 14.79 -82.68 -0.76
C ALA A 78 15.15 -81.27 -0.22
N GLY A 79 15.19 -80.28 -1.11
CA GLY A 79 15.51 -78.88 -0.78
C GLY A 79 15.40 -77.95 -1.98
N LEU A 80 15.63 -76.66 -1.75
CA LEU A 80 15.66 -75.64 -2.80
C LEU A 80 17.11 -75.22 -3.04
N ARG A 81 17.61 -75.37 -4.27
CA ARG A 81 18.87 -74.77 -4.68
C ARG A 81 18.65 -73.29 -4.94
N ILE A 82 19.47 -72.45 -4.32
CA ILE A 82 19.45 -70.99 -4.43
C ILE A 82 20.79 -70.55 -5.00
N ASP A 83 20.75 -70.08 -6.24
CA ASP A 83 21.88 -69.44 -6.88
C ASP A 83 21.77 -67.92 -6.65
N VAL A 84 22.84 -67.28 -6.20
CA VAL A 84 22.89 -65.90 -5.70
C VAL A 84 23.96 -65.13 -6.44
N LEU A 85 23.57 -64.01 -7.04
CA LEU A 85 24.46 -63.04 -7.62
C LEU A 85 24.51 -61.80 -6.72
N HIS A 86 25.69 -61.50 -6.19
CA HIS A 86 25.95 -60.31 -5.39
C HIS A 86 26.92 -59.36 -6.11
N TYR A 87 26.54 -58.09 -6.18
CA TYR A 87 27.38 -57.01 -6.71
C TYR A 87 27.38 -55.81 -5.77
N ALA A 88 28.54 -55.17 -5.60
CA ALA A 88 28.72 -54.02 -4.71
C ALA A 88 28.51 -52.69 -5.46
N ALA A 89 28.36 -51.60 -4.70
CA ALA A 89 28.29 -50.25 -5.29
C ALA A 89 29.57 -49.94 -6.09
N GLY A 90 29.42 -49.69 -7.40
CA GLY A 90 30.53 -49.30 -8.29
C GLY A 90 31.22 -50.46 -9.02
N ASP A 91 30.72 -51.70 -8.92
CA ASP A 91 31.17 -52.79 -9.79
C ASP A 91 30.72 -52.57 -11.26
N ASP A 92 31.56 -53.02 -12.20
CA ASP A 92 31.29 -52.91 -13.65
C ASP A 92 30.06 -53.75 -14.04
N VAL A 93 29.06 -53.07 -14.60
CA VAL A 93 27.69 -53.59 -14.81
C VAL A 93 27.60 -54.50 -16.05
N ALA A 94 28.68 -54.65 -16.81
CA ALA A 94 28.69 -55.35 -18.09
C ALA A 94 28.38 -56.87 -18.02
N ALA A 95 28.48 -57.49 -16.84
CA ALA A 95 28.15 -58.91 -16.64
C ALA A 95 26.81 -59.13 -15.91
N LEU A 96 26.05 -58.05 -15.64
CA LEU A 96 24.72 -58.13 -15.05
C LEU A 96 23.66 -58.19 -16.17
N PRO A 97 22.52 -58.88 -15.94
CA PRO A 97 21.33 -58.70 -16.77
C PRO A 97 21.00 -57.21 -16.91
N GLN A 98 20.58 -56.78 -18.11
CA GLN A 98 20.23 -55.37 -18.37
C GLN A 98 19.18 -54.86 -17.35
N ARG A 99 18.20 -55.70 -17.01
CA ARG A 99 17.28 -55.54 -15.87
C ARG A 99 17.27 -56.80 -15.01
N PRO A 100 17.15 -56.71 -13.66
CA PRO A 100 17.21 -57.88 -12.79
C PRO A 100 16.19 -58.99 -13.13
N VAL A 101 15.02 -58.63 -13.67
CA VAL A 101 13.97 -59.60 -14.08
C VAL A 101 14.31 -60.38 -15.35
N ASP A 102 15.24 -59.91 -16.18
CA ASP A 102 15.68 -60.62 -17.40
C ASP A 102 16.39 -61.93 -17.05
N ALA A 103 16.88 -62.06 -15.82
CA ALA A 103 17.44 -63.30 -15.27
C ALA A 103 16.41 -64.41 -15.03
N TRP A 104 15.11 -64.13 -15.16
CA TRP A 104 14.05 -65.11 -14.90
C TRP A 104 14.09 -66.23 -15.94
N ARG A 105 13.88 -67.47 -15.50
CA ARG A 105 13.81 -68.65 -16.37
C ARG A 105 12.66 -69.56 -15.94
N PRO A 106 11.98 -70.21 -16.89
CA PRO A 106 11.01 -71.26 -16.56
C PRO A 106 11.74 -72.45 -15.91
N ALA A 107 11.10 -73.13 -14.95
CA ALA A 107 11.63 -74.38 -14.42
C ALA A 107 11.54 -75.47 -15.48
N LEU A 108 12.63 -75.69 -16.20
CA LEU A 108 12.83 -76.95 -16.89
C LEU A 108 13.44 -77.97 -15.92
N PRO A 109 13.02 -79.25 -15.99
CA PRO A 109 13.77 -80.33 -15.35
C PRO A 109 15.18 -80.33 -15.94
N TYR A 110 16.19 -80.16 -15.08
CA TYR A 110 17.58 -79.92 -15.46
C TYR A 110 18.18 -81.11 -16.23
N GLU A 111 18.48 -80.95 -17.52
CA GLU A 111 19.69 -81.56 -18.09
C GLU A 111 20.90 -80.84 -17.50
N GLN A 112 21.91 -81.62 -17.10
CA GLN A 112 23.02 -81.15 -16.30
C GLN A 112 23.90 -80.14 -17.07
N GLY A 113 23.70 -78.84 -16.84
CA GLY A 113 24.63 -77.79 -17.34
C GLY A 113 24.07 -76.38 -17.55
N GLY A 114 22.79 -76.12 -17.30
CA GLY A 114 22.22 -74.78 -17.51
C GLY A 114 22.77 -73.70 -16.57
N VAL A 115 23.17 -72.57 -17.14
CA VAL A 115 23.59 -71.35 -16.41
C VAL A 115 22.40 -70.85 -15.56
N PRO A 116 22.58 -70.57 -14.25
CA PRO A 116 21.47 -70.25 -13.33
C PRO A 116 20.82 -68.87 -13.58
N PHE A 117 21.51 -68.01 -14.32
CA PHE A 117 21.06 -66.68 -14.71
C PHE A 117 21.09 -66.55 -16.24
N ALA A 118 20.31 -65.61 -16.77
CA ALA A 118 20.39 -65.20 -18.17
C ALA A 118 21.78 -64.74 -18.57
N ASP A 119 22.16 -64.97 -19.83
CA ASP A 119 23.25 -64.20 -20.43
C ASP A 119 22.91 -62.71 -20.33
N ALA A 120 23.92 -61.88 -20.10
CA ALA A 120 23.82 -60.48 -19.68
C ALA A 120 23.08 -59.52 -20.66
N GLY A 121 22.41 -60.01 -21.70
CA GLY A 121 21.89 -59.19 -22.79
C GLY A 121 20.57 -59.61 -23.43
N ASP A 122 19.83 -60.61 -22.92
CA ASP A 122 18.54 -61.00 -23.53
C ASP A 122 17.35 -60.37 -22.75
N PRO A 123 16.83 -59.20 -23.15
CA PRO A 123 15.62 -58.66 -22.58
C PRO A 123 14.41 -59.52 -22.92
N TRP A 124 13.35 -59.42 -22.12
CA TRP A 124 12.05 -59.99 -22.48
C TRP A 124 11.58 -59.50 -23.86
N HIS A 125 11.18 -60.43 -24.71
CA HIS A 125 10.77 -60.13 -26.08
C HIS A 125 9.52 -59.23 -26.10
N GLU A 126 9.65 -58.04 -26.68
CA GLU A 126 8.60 -57.00 -26.64
C GLU A 126 7.22 -57.47 -27.13
N PRO A 127 7.08 -58.22 -28.25
CA PRO A 127 5.81 -58.80 -28.66
C PRO A 127 5.11 -59.66 -27.60
N LEU A 128 5.87 -60.36 -26.74
CA LEU A 128 5.30 -61.17 -25.67
C LEU A 128 4.70 -60.29 -24.56
N LEU A 129 5.36 -59.17 -24.24
CA LEU A 129 4.86 -58.20 -23.26
C LEU A 129 3.66 -57.40 -23.79
N VAL A 130 3.63 -57.10 -25.10
CA VAL A 130 2.48 -56.50 -25.78
C VAL A 130 1.27 -57.43 -25.74
N GLU A 131 1.45 -58.72 -26.04
CA GLU A 131 0.38 -59.73 -25.94
C GLU A 131 -0.14 -59.81 -24.50
N HIS A 132 0.76 -59.90 -23.52
CA HIS A 132 0.41 -59.90 -22.11
C HIS A 132 -0.39 -58.65 -21.69
N ALA A 133 0.04 -57.45 -22.12
CA ALA A 133 -0.68 -56.22 -21.82
C ALA A 133 -2.09 -56.17 -22.44
N ARG A 134 -2.29 -56.80 -23.61
CA ARG A 134 -3.61 -56.93 -24.25
C ARG A 134 -4.51 -57.91 -23.51
N GLU A 135 -3.98 -59.07 -23.14
CA GLU A 135 -4.72 -60.11 -22.40
C GLU A 135 -5.18 -59.61 -21.01
N HIS A 136 -4.36 -58.77 -20.37
CA HIS A 136 -4.63 -58.25 -19.02
C HIS A 136 -5.05 -56.77 -18.99
N ALA A 137 -5.55 -56.24 -20.11
CA ALA A 137 -5.87 -54.82 -20.32
C ALA A 137 -6.46 -54.04 -19.12
N PRO A 138 -7.50 -54.52 -18.40
CA PRO A 138 -8.10 -53.75 -17.30
C PRO A 138 -7.19 -53.60 -16.07
N ARG A 139 -6.16 -54.43 -15.92
CA ARG A 139 -5.24 -54.42 -14.77
C ARG A 139 -3.93 -53.68 -15.04
N VAL A 140 -3.58 -53.44 -16.30
CA VAL A 140 -2.28 -52.86 -16.68
C VAL A 140 -2.08 -51.45 -16.13
N ALA A 141 -3.02 -50.52 -16.38
CA ALA A 141 -2.87 -49.15 -15.91
C ALA A 141 -2.90 -49.04 -14.37
N PRO A 142 -3.82 -49.69 -13.63
CA PRO A 142 -3.77 -49.72 -12.17
C PRO A 142 -2.46 -50.29 -11.60
N PHE A 143 -1.93 -51.35 -12.21
CA PHE A 143 -0.66 -51.95 -11.79
C PHE A 143 0.52 -50.99 -11.99
N LEU A 144 0.63 -50.39 -13.17
CA LEU A 144 1.69 -49.43 -13.47
C LEU A 144 1.62 -48.19 -12.56
N ALA A 145 0.41 -47.69 -12.25
CA ALA A 145 0.25 -46.57 -11.32
C ALA A 145 0.74 -46.91 -9.91
N ASP A 146 0.47 -48.12 -9.42
CA ASP A 146 1.00 -48.59 -8.15
C ASP A 146 2.54 -48.74 -8.21
N VAL A 147 3.09 -49.23 -9.32
CA VAL A 147 4.55 -49.29 -9.55
C VAL A 147 5.18 -47.91 -9.48
N ARG A 148 4.59 -46.90 -10.12
CA ARG A 148 5.06 -45.51 -10.05
C ARG A 148 5.04 -44.99 -8.60
N ARG A 149 3.99 -45.31 -7.83
CA ARG A 149 3.86 -44.88 -6.42
C ARG A 149 4.97 -45.39 -5.52
N LEU A 150 5.55 -46.57 -5.81
CA LEU A 150 6.71 -47.09 -5.06
C LEU A 150 7.93 -46.14 -5.07
N PHE A 151 8.03 -45.29 -6.10
CA PHE A 151 9.12 -44.32 -6.23
C PHE A 151 8.74 -42.93 -5.70
N ALA A 152 7.45 -42.60 -5.66
CA ALA A 152 6.95 -41.37 -5.05
C ALA A 152 6.95 -41.45 -3.51
N ASP A 153 6.63 -42.62 -2.97
CA ASP A 153 6.69 -42.92 -1.54
C ASP A 153 7.39 -44.28 -1.34
N PRO A 154 8.71 -44.29 -1.06
CA PRO A 154 9.46 -45.52 -0.81
C PRO A 154 9.00 -46.30 0.43
N ALA A 155 8.26 -45.65 1.35
CA ALA A 155 7.59 -46.31 2.47
C ALA A 155 6.15 -46.74 2.12
N GLY A 156 5.76 -46.59 0.86
CA GLY A 156 4.49 -46.99 0.31
C GLY A 156 4.24 -48.49 0.43
N ARG A 157 2.98 -48.87 0.24
CA ARG A 157 2.52 -50.25 0.41
C ARG A 157 3.14 -51.16 -0.65
N GLN A 158 3.49 -52.37 -0.25
CA GLN A 158 3.95 -53.42 -1.16
C GLN A 158 2.85 -53.81 -2.16
N ILE A 159 3.28 -54.11 -3.38
CA ILE A 159 2.42 -54.58 -4.46
C ILE A 159 2.41 -56.10 -4.46
N VAL A 160 1.23 -56.71 -4.33
CA VAL A 160 1.07 -58.16 -4.39
C VAL A 160 0.44 -58.53 -5.73
N VAL A 161 1.10 -59.38 -6.52
CA VAL A 161 0.63 -59.84 -7.82
C VAL A 161 0.24 -61.31 -7.69
N ALA A 162 -1.07 -61.58 -7.71
CA ALA A 162 -1.59 -62.95 -7.56
C ALA A 162 -1.91 -63.54 -8.93
N GLU A 163 -1.17 -64.55 -9.36
CA GLU A 163 -1.32 -65.17 -10.68
C GLU A 163 -1.24 -66.69 -10.61
N ALA A 164 -1.79 -67.37 -11.61
CA ALA A 164 -1.76 -68.84 -11.67
C ALA A 164 -0.33 -69.40 -11.83
N GLY A 165 0.54 -68.64 -12.50
CA GLY A 165 1.92 -69.03 -12.79
C GLY A 165 2.91 -67.91 -12.48
N GLN A 166 4.10 -68.30 -12.04
CA GLN A 166 5.20 -67.38 -11.74
C GLN A 166 5.75 -66.71 -12.99
N GLU A 167 5.63 -67.36 -14.15
CA GLU A 167 5.95 -66.73 -15.43
C GLU A 167 5.06 -65.50 -15.69
N THR A 168 3.77 -65.59 -15.38
CA THR A 168 2.85 -64.46 -15.49
C THR A 168 3.25 -63.33 -14.54
N VAL A 169 3.66 -63.65 -13.30
CA VAL A 169 4.23 -62.66 -12.37
C VAL A 169 5.51 -62.04 -12.92
N ALA A 170 6.40 -62.84 -13.50
CA ALA A 170 7.63 -62.37 -14.11
C ALA A 170 7.35 -61.45 -15.30
N ARG A 171 6.32 -61.73 -16.12
CA ARG A 171 5.85 -60.86 -17.21
C ARG A 171 5.30 -59.54 -16.68
N TRP A 172 4.57 -59.53 -15.57
CA TRP A 172 4.14 -58.28 -14.90
C TRP A 172 5.34 -57.44 -14.46
N ILE A 173 6.34 -58.06 -13.82
CA ILE A 173 7.56 -57.37 -13.38
C ILE A 173 8.38 -56.89 -14.60
N ALA A 174 8.48 -57.70 -15.66
CA ALA A 174 9.15 -57.33 -16.90
C ALA A 174 8.44 -56.15 -17.59
N LEU A 175 7.11 -56.15 -17.64
CA LEU A 175 6.30 -55.04 -18.14
C LEU A 175 6.55 -53.76 -17.34
N ALA A 176 6.59 -53.86 -16.00
CA ALA A 176 6.94 -52.74 -15.12
C ALA A 176 8.36 -52.22 -15.41
N CYS A 177 9.37 -53.08 -15.39
CA CYS A 177 10.75 -52.70 -15.68
C CYS A 177 10.92 -52.11 -17.10
N ALA A 178 10.17 -52.61 -18.09
CA ALA A 178 10.18 -52.10 -19.45
C ALA A 178 9.51 -50.74 -19.60
N SER A 179 8.59 -50.39 -18.71
CA SER A 179 7.90 -49.11 -18.68
C SER A 179 8.68 -48.02 -17.93
N LEU A 180 9.68 -48.40 -17.14
CA LEU A 180 10.43 -47.50 -16.27
C LEU A 180 11.75 -47.01 -16.91
N PRO A 181 12.22 -45.79 -16.59
CA PRO A 181 13.59 -45.39 -16.89
C PRO A 181 14.59 -46.38 -16.29
N GLU A 182 15.75 -46.54 -16.91
CA GLU A 182 16.72 -47.59 -16.56
C GLU A 182 17.12 -47.59 -15.07
N ALA A 183 17.35 -46.42 -14.48
CA ALA A 183 17.67 -46.29 -13.06
C ALA A 183 16.54 -46.77 -12.12
N HIS A 184 15.29 -46.56 -12.51
CA HIS A 184 14.11 -46.99 -11.76
C HIS A 184 13.87 -48.50 -11.95
N ALA A 185 13.99 -48.99 -13.18
CA ALA A 185 13.90 -50.41 -13.48
C ALA A 185 14.94 -51.23 -12.70
N ARG A 186 16.17 -50.71 -12.54
CA ARG A 186 17.25 -51.36 -11.78
C ARG A 186 17.10 -51.25 -10.26
N SER A 187 16.32 -50.29 -9.76
CA SER A 187 16.12 -50.12 -8.32
C SER A 187 14.88 -50.85 -7.79
N LEU A 188 14.00 -51.31 -8.68
CA LEU A 188 12.79 -52.04 -8.35
C LEU A 188 13.12 -53.41 -7.75
N THR A 189 12.74 -53.63 -6.50
CA THR A 189 12.92 -54.93 -5.81
C THR A 189 11.68 -55.79 -5.96
N PHE A 190 11.87 -57.09 -6.19
CA PHE A 190 10.75 -58.00 -6.41
C PHE A 190 11.04 -59.43 -6.00
N THR A 191 9.99 -60.21 -5.76
CA THR A 191 10.03 -61.67 -5.79
C THR A 191 8.91 -62.19 -6.68
N THR A 192 9.21 -63.16 -7.54
CA THR A 192 8.22 -63.78 -8.45
C THR A 192 7.33 -64.80 -7.73
N ALA A 193 7.70 -65.22 -6.52
CA ALA A 193 6.88 -66.10 -5.68
C ALA A 193 7.23 -65.96 -4.19
N THR A 194 6.21 -65.99 -3.34
CA THR A 194 6.32 -66.22 -1.89
C THR A 194 5.03 -66.85 -1.36
N ALA A 195 5.14 -67.56 -0.24
CA ALA A 195 4.03 -68.08 0.54
C ALA A 195 3.59 -67.09 1.64
N ASP A 196 4.44 -66.12 2.01
CA ASP A 196 4.15 -65.12 3.03
C ASP A 196 4.56 -63.70 2.57
N PRO A 197 3.62 -62.94 1.97
CA PRO A 197 3.85 -61.56 1.58
C PRO A 197 4.21 -60.63 2.73
N GLY A 198 3.81 -60.92 3.98
CA GLY A 198 4.09 -60.07 5.14
C GLY A 198 5.54 -60.08 5.59
N ARG A 199 6.29 -61.10 5.18
CA ARG A 199 7.72 -61.26 5.52
C ARG A 199 8.66 -61.00 4.35
N ALA A 200 8.14 -60.88 3.13
CA ALA A 200 8.93 -60.53 1.96
C ALA A 200 9.38 -59.06 2.05
N PRO A 201 10.68 -58.73 1.98
CA PRO A 201 11.15 -57.34 2.06
C PRO A 201 11.02 -56.57 0.74
N GLN A 202 10.65 -57.24 -0.36
CA GLN A 202 10.63 -56.64 -1.69
C GLN A 202 9.39 -55.78 -1.94
N GLN A 203 9.48 -54.88 -2.92
CA GLN A 203 8.38 -53.97 -3.26
C GLN A 203 7.26 -54.64 -4.06
N ILE A 204 7.60 -55.54 -4.99
CA ILE A 204 6.64 -56.34 -5.75
C ILE A 204 6.75 -57.81 -5.36
N VAL A 205 5.64 -58.41 -4.97
CA VAL A 205 5.60 -59.74 -4.38
C VAL A 205 4.60 -60.61 -5.14
N GLY A 206 5.10 -61.66 -5.78
CA GLY A 206 4.29 -62.67 -6.47
C GLY A 206 3.71 -63.69 -5.51
N ILE A 207 2.42 -64.02 -5.68
CA ILE A 207 1.78 -65.14 -4.98
C ILE A 207 1.05 -66.05 -5.97
N GLY A 208 0.94 -67.34 -5.61
CA GLY A 208 0.27 -68.36 -6.42
C GLY A 208 -1.10 -68.76 -5.87
N PRO A 209 -1.80 -69.70 -6.54
CA PRO A 209 -3.07 -70.24 -6.05
C PRO A 209 -2.94 -71.04 -4.75
N ASP A 210 -1.74 -71.51 -4.44
CA ASP A 210 -1.43 -72.37 -3.30
C ASP A 210 -1.04 -71.59 -2.03
N THR A 211 -1.08 -70.24 -2.07
CA THR A 211 -0.79 -69.40 -0.90
C THR A 211 -1.88 -69.58 0.15
N ASP A 212 -1.46 -69.89 1.39
CA ASP A 212 -2.36 -70.19 2.50
C ASP A 212 -3.21 -68.95 2.86
N PRO A 213 -4.56 -69.04 2.82
CA PRO A 213 -5.44 -67.94 3.21
C PRO A 213 -5.28 -67.52 4.68
N GLU A 214 -4.80 -68.38 5.57
CA GLU A 214 -4.52 -68.00 6.97
C GLU A 214 -3.28 -67.12 7.09
N VAL A 215 -2.33 -67.24 6.16
CA VAL A 215 -1.11 -66.43 6.08
C VAL A 215 -1.38 -65.14 5.31
N PHE A 216 -2.11 -65.21 4.20
CA PHE A 216 -2.49 -64.05 3.40
C PHE A 216 -3.88 -64.22 2.78
N ASP A 217 -4.90 -63.60 3.39
CA ASP A 217 -6.25 -63.60 2.86
C ASP A 217 -6.43 -62.53 1.77
N ARG A 218 -6.32 -62.94 0.50
CA ARG A 218 -6.58 -62.09 -0.68
C ARG A 218 -8.01 -61.56 -0.78
N ARG A 219 -8.94 -62.04 0.04
CA ARG A 219 -10.34 -61.59 0.10
C ARG A 219 -10.64 -60.72 1.32
N ASP A 220 -9.73 -60.63 2.29
CA ASP A 220 -9.89 -59.75 3.44
C ASP A 220 -9.84 -58.29 3.00
N ALA A 221 -10.91 -57.56 3.28
CA ALA A 221 -11.08 -56.17 2.89
C ALA A 221 -9.96 -55.28 3.43
N LEU A 222 -9.51 -55.50 4.68
CA LEU A 222 -8.46 -54.66 5.29
C LEU A 222 -7.11 -54.90 4.61
N THR A 223 -6.78 -56.15 4.31
CA THR A 223 -5.56 -56.53 3.60
C THR A 223 -5.50 -55.91 2.20
N VAL A 224 -6.58 -56.01 1.41
CA VAL A 224 -6.61 -55.46 0.04
C VAL A 224 -6.80 -53.94 -0.02
N THR A 225 -7.31 -53.28 1.03
CA THR A 225 -7.54 -51.82 1.01
C THR A 225 -6.55 -51.00 1.82
N HIS A 226 -5.90 -51.56 2.85
CA HIS A 226 -5.07 -50.80 3.80
C HIS A 226 -3.63 -51.30 3.93
N HIS A 227 -3.36 -52.60 3.83
CA HIS A 227 -2.01 -53.14 4.04
C HIS A 227 -1.23 -53.29 2.72
N TYR A 228 -1.86 -53.79 1.66
CA TYR A 228 -1.22 -54.08 0.39
C TYR A 228 -1.93 -53.43 -0.81
N ARG A 229 -1.23 -53.38 -1.95
CA ARG A 229 -1.82 -53.12 -3.27
C ARG A 229 -1.89 -54.43 -4.04
N VAL A 230 -3.04 -55.10 -4.00
CA VAL A 230 -3.25 -56.46 -4.52
C VAL A 230 -3.82 -56.41 -5.94
N HIS A 231 -3.07 -56.95 -6.89
CA HIS A 231 -3.50 -57.17 -8.28
C HIS A 231 -3.82 -58.65 -8.46
N ASP A 232 -5.09 -59.01 -8.33
CA ASP A 232 -5.55 -60.41 -8.29
C ASP A 232 -6.00 -60.93 -9.67
N GLY A 233 -5.25 -61.90 -10.22
CA GLY A 233 -5.58 -62.67 -11.44
C GLY A 233 -6.19 -64.05 -11.14
N LEU A 234 -6.41 -64.38 -9.86
CA LEU A 234 -6.96 -65.64 -9.36
C LEU A 234 -8.46 -65.52 -9.00
N GLY A 235 -9.13 -64.48 -9.50
CA GLY A 235 -10.57 -64.23 -9.32
C GLY A 235 -10.96 -63.65 -7.96
N GLY A 236 -10.05 -62.95 -7.28
CA GLY A 236 -10.32 -62.20 -6.04
C GLY A 236 -10.73 -60.75 -6.29
N PRO A 237 -11.11 -60.01 -5.24
CA PRO A 237 -11.59 -58.63 -5.37
C PRO A 237 -10.49 -57.64 -5.79
N GLY A 238 -9.23 -57.91 -5.43
CA GLY A 238 -8.10 -57.00 -5.65
C GLY A 238 -8.25 -55.66 -4.89
N SER A 239 -7.22 -54.83 -4.97
CA SER A 239 -7.29 -53.45 -4.48
C SER A 239 -8.10 -52.58 -5.44
N PRO A 240 -8.77 -51.53 -4.94
CA PRO A 240 -9.45 -50.55 -5.80
C PRO A 240 -8.51 -50.00 -6.87
N SER A 241 -8.97 -50.01 -8.12
CA SER A 241 -8.21 -49.50 -9.27
C SER A 241 -7.93 -48.02 -9.11
N LEU A 242 -6.66 -47.66 -8.92
CA LEU A 242 -6.19 -46.29 -8.83
C LEU A 242 -5.14 -46.08 -9.90
N SER A 243 -5.54 -45.49 -11.02
CA SER A 243 -4.63 -45.17 -12.13
C SER A 243 -4.20 -43.69 -12.09
N ASP A 244 -3.21 -43.31 -12.88
CA ASP A 244 -2.80 -41.93 -13.15
C ASP A 244 -2.55 -41.72 -14.66
N ALA A 245 -2.37 -40.48 -15.11
CA ALA A 245 -2.26 -40.23 -16.55
C ALA A 245 -1.05 -40.90 -17.20
N TRP A 246 0.05 -41.05 -16.46
CA TRP A 246 1.22 -41.75 -16.96
C TRP A 246 0.89 -43.23 -17.17
N ALA A 247 0.31 -43.87 -16.16
CA ALA A 247 -0.01 -45.29 -16.22
C ALA A 247 -1.06 -45.63 -17.28
N GLU A 248 -2.09 -44.78 -17.45
CA GLU A 248 -3.09 -44.93 -18.52
C GLU A 248 -2.45 -44.85 -19.92
N LEU A 249 -1.61 -43.84 -20.14
CA LEU A 249 -0.96 -43.61 -21.43
C LEU A 249 0.05 -44.70 -21.74
N THR A 250 0.84 -45.12 -20.75
CA THR A 250 1.78 -46.24 -20.86
C THR A 250 1.06 -47.56 -21.13
N ALA A 251 -0.04 -47.86 -20.44
CA ALA A 251 -0.85 -49.05 -20.69
C ALA A 251 -1.50 -49.01 -22.08
N TRP A 252 -1.92 -47.84 -22.56
CA TRP A 252 -2.43 -47.66 -23.91
C TRP A 252 -1.35 -47.96 -24.95
N LEU A 253 -0.13 -47.43 -24.80
CA LEU A 253 1.00 -47.67 -25.69
C LEU A 253 1.35 -49.16 -25.81
N TRP A 254 1.39 -49.89 -24.70
CA TRP A 254 1.57 -51.34 -24.69
C TRP A 254 0.48 -52.08 -25.46
N ARG A 255 -0.79 -51.72 -25.25
CA ARG A 255 -1.93 -52.34 -25.97
C ARG A 255 -1.92 -52.01 -27.46
N ALA A 256 -1.49 -50.81 -27.83
CA ALA A 256 -1.29 -50.38 -29.21
C ALA A 256 -0.12 -51.11 -29.89
N GLY A 257 0.72 -51.82 -29.13
CA GLY A 257 1.88 -52.55 -29.66
C GLY A 257 3.08 -51.65 -29.95
N ALA A 258 3.15 -50.50 -29.30
CA ALA A 258 4.26 -49.57 -29.37
C ALA A 258 4.81 -49.37 -27.95
N PRO A 259 5.71 -50.26 -27.48
CA PRO A 259 6.27 -50.18 -26.13
C PRO A 259 6.75 -48.75 -25.78
N PRO A 260 6.45 -48.26 -24.57
CA PRO A 260 6.83 -46.92 -24.13
C PRO A 260 8.35 -46.77 -24.13
N HIS A 261 8.85 -45.66 -24.65
CA HIS A 261 10.27 -45.29 -24.52
C HIS A 261 10.38 -44.21 -23.43
N PRO A 262 10.62 -44.58 -22.16
CA PRO A 262 10.77 -43.59 -21.10
C PRO A 262 12.01 -42.73 -21.40
N GLY A 263 11.82 -41.40 -21.41
CA GLY A 263 12.93 -40.46 -21.56
C GLY A 263 13.79 -40.37 -20.31
N ASP A 264 14.73 -39.41 -20.32
CA ASP A 264 15.63 -39.15 -19.19
C ASP A 264 14.88 -38.68 -17.93
N GLU A 265 13.78 -37.94 -18.11
CA GLU A 265 12.92 -37.52 -17.02
C GLU A 265 11.92 -38.63 -16.63
N PRO A 266 11.93 -39.10 -15.36
CA PRO A 266 11.05 -40.16 -14.92
C PRO A 266 9.58 -39.77 -15.01
N PHE A 267 8.77 -40.66 -15.59
CA PHE A 267 7.31 -40.52 -15.64
C PHE A 267 6.79 -39.29 -16.42
N ALA A 268 7.62 -38.69 -17.28
CA ALA A 268 7.23 -37.56 -18.13
C ALA A 268 6.09 -37.95 -19.10
N LEU A 269 5.04 -37.13 -19.14
CA LEU A 269 3.85 -37.38 -19.96
C LEU A 269 4.04 -36.99 -21.43
N LEU A 270 4.80 -35.91 -21.70
CA LEU A 270 4.93 -35.36 -23.06
C LEU A 270 5.57 -36.33 -24.06
N PRO A 271 6.70 -37.01 -23.74
CA PRO A 271 7.30 -37.95 -24.69
C PRO A 271 6.36 -39.11 -25.03
N LEU A 272 5.60 -39.60 -24.04
CA LEU A 272 4.63 -40.67 -24.23
C LEU A 272 3.42 -40.21 -25.05
N ALA A 273 2.95 -38.98 -24.83
CA ALA A 273 1.81 -38.43 -25.56
C ALA A 273 2.17 -38.21 -27.04
N ARG A 274 3.40 -37.75 -27.30
CA ARG A 274 3.96 -37.62 -28.65
C ARG A 274 4.09 -38.99 -29.32
N GLN A 275 4.64 -39.98 -28.62
CA GLN A 275 4.73 -41.35 -29.12
C GLN A 275 3.35 -41.91 -29.47
N ALA A 276 2.34 -41.63 -28.63
CA ALA A 276 0.99 -42.09 -28.87
C ALA A 276 0.37 -41.51 -30.15
N LEU A 277 0.64 -40.25 -30.46
CA LEU A 277 0.16 -39.61 -31.68
C LEU A 277 0.90 -40.05 -32.95
N ALA A 278 2.18 -40.38 -32.83
CA ALA A 278 2.95 -40.88 -33.95
C ALA A 278 2.37 -42.20 -34.51
N ILE A 279 1.76 -43.02 -33.64
CA ILE A 279 1.16 -44.32 -34.00
C ILE A 279 -0.06 -44.14 -34.93
N GLY A 280 -1.00 -43.25 -34.59
CA GLY A 280 -2.21 -43.04 -35.39
C GLY A 280 -2.02 -42.14 -36.61
N SER A 281 -0.82 -41.60 -36.84
CA SER A 281 -0.52 -40.83 -38.06
C SER A 281 -0.33 -41.73 -39.30
N GLY A 282 -0.10 -43.04 -39.13
CA GLY A 282 0.08 -44.01 -40.22
C GLY A 282 -1.16 -44.86 -40.57
N SER A 283 -2.19 -44.83 -39.73
CA SER A 283 -3.43 -45.62 -39.86
C SER A 283 -4.59 -44.64 -39.89
N GLY A 284 -5.25 -44.45 -41.04
CA GLY A 284 -6.21 -43.38 -41.33
C GLY A 284 -7.51 -43.28 -40.49
N SER A 285 -7.56 -43.79 -39.26
CA SER A 285 -8.56 -43.46 -38.23
C SER A 285 -7.85 -42.88 -37.00
N GLY A 286 -8.27 -41.70 -36.54
CA GLY A 286 -7.44 -40.74 -35.82
C GLY A 286 -6.96 -41.13 -34.41
N SER A 287 -5.63 -41.07 -34.22
CA SER A 287 -4.90 -41.19 -32.95
C SER A 287 -5.43 -40.34 -31.79
N TRP A 288 -6.05 -39.20 -32.10
CA TRP A 288 -6.55 -38.25 -31.11
C TRP A 288 -7.87 -38.69 -30.48
N ASP A 289 -8.75 -39.33 -31.25
CA ASP A 289 -10.04 -39.82 -30.73
C ASP A 289 -9.80 -40.97 -29.74
N GLU A 290 -8.78 -41.79 -29.99
CA GLU A 290 -8.36 -42.87 -29.09
C GLU A 290 -7.68 -42.36 -27.81
N LEU A 291 -6.89 -41.29 -27.90
CA LEU A 291 -6.34 -40.60 -26.72
C LEU A 291 -7.41 -39.86 -25.93
N ALA A 292 -8.38 -39.24 -26.60
CA ALA A 292 -9.52 -38.60 -25.95
C ALA A 292 -10.49 -39.60 -25.31
N ALA A 293 -10.52 -40.85 -25.81
CA ALA A 293 -11.27 -41.95 -25.22
C ALA A 293 -10.60 -42.55 -23.97
N LEU A 294 -9.38 -42.12 -23.61
CA LEU A 294 -8.78 -42.42 -22.30
C LEU A 294 -9.58 -41.75 -21.17
N ARG A 295 -9.20 -42.05 -19.92
CA ARG A 295 -9.80 -41.44 -18.74
C ARG A 295 -9.78 -39.91 -18.85
N GLY A 296 -10.89 -39.25 -18.51
CA GLY A 296 -11.11 -37.83 -18.82
C GLY A 296 -10.14 -36.82 -18.16
N ASP A 297 -9.31 -37.26 -17.23
CA ASP A 297 -8.27 -36.47 -16.56
C ASP A 297 -6.88 -36.56 -17.24
N VAL A 298 -6.67 -37.51 -18.16
CA VAL A 298 -5.38 -37.72 -18.84
C VAL A 298 -5.00 -36.51 -19.70
N LEU A 299 -5.93 -36.01 -20.51
CA LEU A 299 -5.71 -34.82 -21.35
C LEU A 299 -5.40 -33.55 -20.54
N PRO A 300 -6.13 -33.22 -19.44
CA PRO A 300 -5.74 -32.12 -18.56
C PRO A 300 -4.33 -32.28 -17.96
N GLU A 301 -3.95 -33.49 -17.55
CA GLU A 301 -2.61 -33.75 -16.99
C GLU A 301 -1.51 -33.58 -18.05
N ILE A 302 -1.74 -34.02 -19.29
CA ILE A 302 -0.83 -33.77 -20.42
C ILE A 302 -0.71 -32.27 -20.68
N ALA A 303 -1.82 -31.52 -20.67
CA ALA A 303 -1.82 -30.07 -20.86
C ALA A 303 -1.10 -29.33 -19.71
N ALA A 304 -1.24 -29.82 -18.47
CA ALA A 304 -0.52 -29.28 -17.33
C ALA A 304 0.99 -29.51 -17.45
N ALA A 305 1.42 -30.72 -17.82
CA ALA A 305 2.82 -31.04 -18.08
C ALA A 305 3.39 -30.20 -19.23
N ALA A 306 2.62 -29.99 -20.30
CA ALA A 306 3.00 -29.12 -21.42
C ALA A 306 3.18 -27.67 -20.98
N THR A 307 2.30 -27.19 -20.08
CA THR A 307 2.37 -25.82 -19.54
C THR A 307 3.65 -25.64 -18.74
N GLU A 308 3.95 -26.59 -17.86
CA GLU A 308 5.13 -26.58 -17.00
C GLU A 308 6.44 -26.63 -17.82
N ALA A 309 6.49 -27.48 -18.85
CA ALA A 309 7.63 -27.56 -19.76
C ALA A 309 7.80 -26.29 -20.60
N ALA A 310 6.70 -25.66 -21.04
CA ALA A 310 6.74 -24.37 -21.73
C ALA A 310 7.26 -23.25 -20.82
N GLU A 311 6.84 -23.21 -19.55
CA GLU A 311 7.28 -22.22 -18.57
C GLU A 311 8.77 -22.34 -18.21
N ARG A 312 9.28 -23.58 -18.19
CA ARG A 312 10.70 -23.89 -17.92
C ARG A 312 11.60 -23.83 -19.14
N ASP A 313 11.05 -23.54 -20.30
CA ASP A 313 11.79 -23.50 -21.58
C ASP A 313 12.47 -24.84 -21.93
N GLN A 314 11.76 -25.95 -21.68
CA GLN A 314 12.28 -27.32 -21.86
C GLN A 314 11.76 -28.03 -23.10
N LEU A 315 10.89 -27.40 -23.88
CA LEU A 315 10.32 -28.02 -25.09
C LEU A 315 11.32 -27.93 -26.25
N ASP A 316 11.50 -29.00 -27.03
CA ASP A 316 12.20 -28.93 -28.31
C ASP A 316 11.29 -28.37 -29.44
N ALA A 317 11.78 -28.36 -30.69
CA ALA A 317 11.00 -27.87 -31.83
C ALA A 317 9.80 -28.79 -32.16
N ASP A 318 9.96 -30.10 -31.98
CA ASP A 318 8.92 -31.09 -32.25
C ASP A 318 7.84 -31.04 -31.15
N ASP A 319 8.25 -30.77 -29.90
CA ASP A 319 7.37 -30.56 -28.75
C ASP A 319 6.54 -29.28 -28.92
N GLU A 320 7.11 -28.22 -29.49
CA GLU A 320 6.38 -26.97 -29.74
C GLU A 320 5.24 -27.14 -30.76
N GLU A 321 5.47 -27.91 -31.83
CA GLU A 321 4.42 -28.25 -32.80
C GLU A 321 3.31 -29.09 -32.15
N PHE A 322 3.71 -30.11 -31.38
CA PHE A 322 2.79 -30.95 -30.63
C PHE A 322 1.93 -30.15 -29.63
N VAL A 323 2.55 -29.28 -28.82
CA VAL A 323 1.85 -28.46 -27.81
C VAL A 323 0.92 -27.43 -28.47
N SER A 324 1.29 -26.91 -29.64
CA SER A 324 0.43 -26.01 -30.43
C SER A 324 -0.82 -26.76 -30.95
N GLU A 325 -0.66 -28.00 -31.43
CA GLU A 325 -1.81 -28.83 -31.83
C GLU A 325 -2.69 -29.22 -30.65
N LEU A 326 -2.07 -29.56 -29.51
CA LEU A 326 -2.78 -29.85 -28.26
C LEU A 326 -3.67 -28.66 -27.87
N CYS A 327 -3.13 -27.43 -27.83
CA CYS A 327 -3.90 -26.20 -27.56
C CYS A 327 -5.16 -26.07 -28.43
N ARG A 328 -5.04 -26.35 -29.73
CA ARG A 328 -6.17 -26.23 -30.68
C ARG A 328 -7.25 -27.29 -30.42
N ARG A 329 -6.85 -28.50 -30.02
CA ARG A 329 -7.76 -29.63 -29.85
C ARG A 329 -8.54 -29.59 -28.54
N ILE A 330 -7.88 -29.27 -27.43
CA ILE A 330 -8.55 -29.18 -26.11
C ILE A 330 -9.33 -27.86 -25.92
N GLY A 331 -9.20 -26.90 -26.85
CA GLY A 331 -9.84 -25.57 -26.85
C GLY A 331 -11.35 -25.56 -26.63
N GLY A 332 -12.07 -26.57 -27.14
CA GLY A 332 -13.52 -26.67 -27.03
C GLY A 332 -14.01 -27.25 -25.70
N ASP A 333 -13.26 -28.20 -25.14
CA ASP A 333 -13.73 -29.03 -24.03
C ASP A 333 -13.18 -28.56 -22.66
N GLN A 334 -12.04 -27.85 -22.65
CA GLN A 334 -11.32 -27.46 -21.42
C GLN A 334 -10.72 -26.05 -21.49
N PRO A 335 -11.56 -24.99 -21.44
CA PRO A 335 -11.11 -23.62 -21.67
C PRO A 335 -10.00 -23.17 -20.70
N ASP A 336 -10.09 -23.53 -19.41
CA ASP A 336 -9.15 -23.06 -18.38
C ASP A 336 -7.75 -23.68 -18.48
N ALA A 337 -7.66 -24.94 -18.96
CA ALA A 337 -6.37 -25.61 -19.17
C ALA A 337 -5.68 -25.03 -20.42
N VAL A 338 -6.47 -24.78 -21.46
CA VAL A 338 -6.02 -24.22 -22.73
C VAL A 338 -5.49 -22.81 -22.58
N GLN A 339 -6.18 -21.94 -21.83
CA GLN A 339 -5.71 -20.57 -21.60
C GLN A 339 -4.33 -20.55 -20.94
N ARG A 340 -4.12 -21.39 -19.91
CA ARG A 340 -2.84 -21.48 -19.21
C ARG A 340 -1.72 -21.97 -20.13
N LEU A 341 -1.98 -23.01 -20.89
CA LEU A 341 -1.02 -23.58 -21.83
C LEU A 341 -0.67 -22.59 -22.97
N ALA A 342 -1.68 -21.98 -23.58
CA ALA A 342 -1.51 -21.01 -24.65
C ALA A 342 -0.71 -19.79 -24.17
N LEU A 343 -0.98 -19.29 -22.95
CA LEU A 343 -0.24 -18.16 -22.37
C LEU A 343 1.22 -18.53 -22.10
N ALA A 344 1.49 -19.72 -21.55
CA ALA A 344 2.84 -20.21 -21.30
C ALA A 344 3.64 -20.33 -22.61
N LEU A 345 3.03 -20.90 -23.65
CA LEU A 345 3.65 -21.04 -24.98
C LEU A 345 3.93 -19.67 -25.63
N ALA A 346 2.98 -18.73 -25.55
CA ALA A 346 3.18 -17.37 -26.08
C ALA A 346 4.31 -16.64 -25.36
N ARG A 347 4.40 -16.72 -24.03
CA ARG A 347 5.50 -16.15 -23.24
C ARG A 347 6.84 -16.74 -23.64
N ARG A 348 6.90 -18.04 -23.85
CA ARG A 348 8.12 -18.73 -24.30
C ARG A 348 8.57 -18.20 -25.67
N ARG A 349 7.67 -18.19 -26.66
CA ARG A 349 7.95 -17.66 -28.01
C ARG A 349 8.49 -16.22 -27.94
N LEU A 350 7.90 -15.38 -27.09
CA LEU A 350 8.31 -13.99 -26.89
C LEU A 350 9.66 -13.84 -26.15
N LYS A 351 9.99 -14.73 -25.22
CA LYS A 351 11.31 -14.76 -24.56
C LYS A 351 12.42 -15.19 -25.52
N ALA A 352 12.12 -16.12 -26.43
CA ALA A 352 13.06 -16.57 -27.45
C ALA A 352 13.27 -15.49 -28.54
N ALA A 353 12.31 -14.59 -28.73
CA ALA A 353 12.38 -13.48 -29.67
C ALA A 353 13.26 -12.33 -29.13
N GLY A 354 14.11 -11.76 -29.99
CA GLY A 354 14.80 -10.52 -29.66
C GLY A 354 13.85 -9.31 -29.61
N PRO A 355 14.25 -8.15 -29.03
CA PRO A 355 13.42 -6.95 -28.94
C PRO A 355 12.94 -6.39 -30.29
N GLN A 356 13.56 -6.81 -31.40
CA GLN A 356 13.21 -6.39 -32.77
C GLN A 356 12.15 -7.30 -33.41
N ASP A 357 12.00 -8.53 -32.91
CA ASP A 357 11.14 -9.57 -33.49
C ASP A 357 9.83 -9.74 -32.70
N THR A 358 9.69 -9.05 -31.57
CA THR A 358 8.54 -9.14 -30.66
C THR A 358 7.19 -8.91 -31.36
N ASP A 359 7.13 -7.97 -32.32
CA ASP A 359 5.91 -7.68 -33.08
C ASP A 359 5.55 -8.79 -34.09
N GLU A 360 6.55 -9.47 -34.68
CA GLU A 360 6.29 -10.62 -35.56
C GLU A 360 5.85 -11.83 -34.75
N VAL A 361 6.45 -12.05 -33.58
CA VAL A 361 6.07 -13.14 -32.69
C VAL A 361 4.71 -12.93 -32.03
N LEU A 362 4.33 -11.70 -31.68
CA LEU A 362 2.95 -11.41 -31.25
C LEU A 362 1.92 -11.66 -32.35
N LYS A 363 2.28 -11.49 -33.63
CA LYS A 363 1.40 -11.85 -34.75
C LYS A 363 1.30 -13.36 -34.93
N SER A 364 2.42 -14.09 -34.78
CA SER A 364 2.41 -15.54 -34.90
C SER A 364 1.54 -16.18 -33.81
N CYS A 365 1.62 -15.70 -32.56
CA CYS A 365 0.81 -16.17 -31.41
C CYS A 365 -0.72 -16.01 -31.54
N ARG A 366 -1.22 -15.42 -32.64
CA ARG A 366 -2.66 -15.38 -32.94
C ARG A 366 -3.23 -16.73 -33.37
N ASP A 367 -2.38 -17.68 -33.69
CA ASP A 367 -2.72 -19.09 -33.89
C ASP A 367 -3.17 -19.78 -32.58
N LEU A 368 -2.79 -19.23 -31.42
CA LEU A 368 -3.13 -19.77 -30.12
C LEU A 368 -4.51 -19.27 -29.64
N PRO A 369 -5.28 -20.13 -28.95
CA PRO A 369 -6.60 -19.80 -28.41
C PRO A 369 -6.49 -18.94 -27.13
N LEU A 370 -5.93 -17.73 -27.23
CA LEU A 370 -5.78 -16.78 -26.13
C LEU A 370 -7.00 -15.87 -25.98
N ASP A 371 -7.49 -15.70 -24.75
CA ASP A 371 -8.53 -14.73 -24.42
C ASP A 371 -7.99 -13.28 -24.32
N GLU A 372 -8.91 -12.32 -24.23
CA GLU A 372 -8.56 -10.89 -24.19
C GLU A 372 -7.74 -10.52 -22.94
N ALA A 373 -7.93 -11.22 -21.82
CA ALA A 373 -7.18 -10.97 -20.60
C ALA A 373 -5.71 -11.42 -20.74
N ALA A 374 -5.49 -12.61 -21.31
CA ALA A 374 -4.18 -13.14 -21.62
C ALA A 374 -3.43 -12.24 -22.63
N TRP A 375 -4.13 -11.73 -23.65
CA TRP A 375 -3.56 -10.75 -24.57
C TRP A 375 -3.14 -9.43 -23.89
N GLN A 376 -3.92 -8.97 -22.91
CA GLN A 376 -3.56 -7.79 -22.11
C GLN A 376 -2.32 -8.04 -21.24
N THR A 377 -2.22 -9.22 -20.61
CA THR A 377 -1.03 -9.63 -19.85
C THR A 377 0.22 -9.66 -20.74
N LEU A 378 0.16 -10.28 -21.91
CA LEU A 378 1.28 -10.34 -22.85
C LEU A 378 1.72 -8.95 -23.34
N ARG A 379 0.77 -8.05 -23.63
CA ARG A 379 1.10 -6.66 -24.02
C ARG A 379 1.72 -5.86 -22.88
N GLY A 380 1.29 -6.09 -21.64
CA GLY A 380 1.88 -5.45 -20.46
C GLY A 380 3.32 -5.91 -20.21
N GLU A 381 3.62 -7.18 -20.46
CA GLU A 381 4.94 -7.78 -20.23
C GLU A 381 5.93 -7.51 -21.39
N TYR A 382 5.47 -7.51 -22.65
CA TYR A 382 6.34 -7.53 -23.84
C TYR A 382 6.03 -6.45 -24.92
N GLY A 383 5.03 -5.58 -24.73
CA GLY A 383 4.72 -4.52 -25.71
C GLY A 383 5.72 -3.34 -25.71
N PRO A 384 5.77 -2.49 -26.76
CA PRO A 384 6.59 -1.28 -26.75
C PRO A 384 6.16 -0.35 -25.58
N PRO A 385 7.10 0.23 -24.81
CA PRO A 385 6.76 0.95 -23.59
C PRO A 385 5.95 2.20 -23.93
N PRO A 386 4.72 2.35 -23.40
CA PRO A 386 3.84 3.49 -23.70
C PRO A 386 4.44 4.84 -23.27
N GLU A 387 5.49 4.84 -22.44
CA GLU A 387 6.29 6.02 -22.10
C GLU A 387 7.05 6.61 -23.29
N GLU A 388 7.58 5.78 -24.19
CA GLU A 388 8.37 6.23 -25.34
C GLU A 388 7.47 6.88 -26.39
N GLU A 389 6.27 6.33 -26.58
CA GLU A 389 5.25 6.93 -27.43
C GLU A 389 4.77 8.27 -26.86
N LEU A 390 4.45 8.34 -25.57
CA LEU A 390 4.03 9.59 -24.94
C LEU A 390 5.14 10.65 -25.04
N ARG A 391 6.40 10.28 -24.77
CA ARG A 391 7.53 11.23 -24.82
C ARG A 391 7.68 11.88 -26.20
N LYS A 392 7.51 11.12 -27.28
CA LYS A 392 7.53 11.63 -28.66
C LYS A 392 6.34 12.54 -28.95
N LEU A 393 5.20 12.27 -28.33
CA LEU A 393 3.94 13.00 -28.57
C LEU A 393 3.75 14.24 -27.68
N LEU A 394 4.49 14.37 -26.57
CA LEU A 394 4.43 15.53 -25.68
C LEU A 394 4.54 16.90 -26.37
N PRO A 395 5.32 17.11 -27.45
CA PRO A 395 5.36 18.40 -28.16
C PRO A 395 4.10 18.74 -28.96
N TYR A 396 3.28 17.74 -29.28
CA TYR A 396 2.12 17.85 -30.17
C TYR A 396 0.83 18.09 -29.37
N SER A 397 -0.29 18.17 -30.08
CA SER A 397 -1.63 18.46 -29.53
C SER A 397 -2.12 17.35 -28.59
N PHE A 398 -2.95 17.72 -27.61
CA PHE A 398 -3.45 16.85 -26.55
C PHE A 398 -4.35 15.70 -27.05
N ASP A 399 -4.96 15.85 -28.23
CA ASP A 399 -5.74 14.79 -28.89
C ASP A 399 -4.91 13.52 -29.18
N THR A 400 -3.62 13.70 -29.48
CA THR A 400 -2.70 12.58 -29.74
C THR A 400 -2.28 11.83 -28.47
N TRP A 401 -2.55 12.38 -27.28
CA TRP A 401 -2.06 11.85 -26.02
C TRP A 401 -2.96 10.77 -25.42
N TYR A 402 -4.23 10.68 -25.85
CA TYR A 402 -5.24 9.82 -25.22
C TYR A 402 -4.81 8.35 -25.09
N LYS A 403 -4.38 7.74 -26.19
CA LYS A 403 -4.00 6.32 -26.23
C LYS A 403 -2.78 6.01 -25.35
N PRO A 404 -1.64 6.70 -25.47
CA PRO A 404 -0.47 6.39 -24.66
C PRO A 404 -0.66 6.72 -23.17
N LEU A 405 -1.37 7.81 -22.82
CA LEU A 405 -1.68 8.12 -21.41
C LEU A 405 -2.61 7.08 -20.79
N ARG A 406 -3.64 6.62 -21.51
CA ARG A 406 -4.54 5.56 -21.02
C ARG A 406 -3.78 4.25 -20.76
N GLY A 407 -2.83 3.91 -21.64
CA GLY A 407 -1.95 2.75 -21.45
C GLY A 407 -1.07 2.87 -20.21
N LEU A 408 -0.48 4.05 -19.95
CA LEU A 408 0.36 4.30 -18.77
C LEU A 408 -0.42 4.29 -17.45
N LEU A 409 -1.63 4.84 -17.44
CA LEU A 409 -2.47 4.84 -16.24
C LEU A 409 -2.93 3.41 -15.89
N ALA A 410 -3.16 2.56 -16.89
CA ALA A 410 -3.51 1.16 -16.68
C ALA A 410 -2.34 0.30 -16.15
N SER A 411 -1.09 0.67 -16.47
CA SER A 411 0.10 -0.06 -16.01
C SER A 411 0.59 0.34 -14.62
N GLY A 412 0.01 1.38 -14.00
CA GLY A 412 0.41 1.86 -12.66
C GLY A 412 1.83 2.46 -12.61
N ALA A 413 2.40 2.82 -13.76
CA ALA A 413 3.72 3.47 -13.88
C ALA A 413 3.65 4.96 -13.48
N ASP A 414 3.24 5.23 -12.24
CA ASP A 414 2.87 6.58 -11.78
C ASP A 414 4.07 7.50 -11.49
N ALA A 415 5.28 6.94 -11.37
CA ALA A 415 6.47 7.62 -10.83
C ALA A 415 7.54 8.01 -11.88
N SER A 416 7.29 7.86 -13.17
CA SER A 416 8.28 8.24 -14.20
C SER A 416 8.22 9.72 -14.58
N ALA A 417 9.30 10.24 -15.16
CA ALA A 417 9.43 11.67 -15.53
C ALA A 417 8.48 12.10 -16.66
N VAL A 418 7.98 11.14 -17.47
CA VAL A 418 7.14 11.42 -18.64
C VAL A 418 5.69 11.77 -18.25
N PRO A 419 4.99 11.02 -17.38
CA PRO A 419 3.72 11.43 -16.78
C PRO A 419 3.81 12.78 -16.05
N ASP A 420 4.90 13.06 -15.34
CA ASP A 420 5.07 14.36 -14.65
C ASP A 420 5.17 15.54 -15.64
N ALA A 421 5.86 15.34 -16.76
CA ALA A 421 5.92 16.33 -17.84
C ALA A 421 4.54 16.54 -18.49
N ALA A 422 3.76 15.48 -18.69
CA ALA A 422 2.37 15.58 -19.16
C ALA A 422 1.49 16.37 -18.19
N VAL A 423 1.54 16.05 -16.89
CA VAL A 423 0.83 16.77 -15.82
C VAL A 423 1.20 18.25 -15.81
N THR A 424 2.49 18.58 -15.97
CA THR A 424 2.97 19.97 -16.02
C THR A 424 2.38 20.72 -17.21
N LYS A 425 2.39 20.13 -18.40
CA LYS A 425 1.81 20.76 -19.59
C LYS A 425 0.29 20.95 -19.48
N LEU A 426 -0.43 19.98 -18.92
CA LEU A 426 -1.87 20.10 -18.65
C LEU A 426 -2.15 21.22 -17.66
N ALA A 427 -1.41 21.29 -16.54
CA ALA A 427 -1.55 22.36 -15.56
C ALA A 427 -1.21 23.74 -16.17
N ASP A 428 -0.19 23.84 -17.01
CA ASP A 428 0.17 25.10 -17.67
C ASP A 428 -0.89 25.53 -18.70
N ALA A 429 -1.49 24.61 -19.44
CA ALA A 429 -2.58 24.91 -20.36
C ALA A 429 -3.83 25.43 -19.61
N LEU A 430 -4.18 24.80 -18.49
CA LEU A 430 -5.29 25.21 -17.62
C LEU A 430 -5.02 26.54 -16.90
N SER A 431 -3.75 26.87 -16.62
CA SER A 431 -3.36 28.15 -16.00
C SER A 431 -3.49 29.37 -16.93
N HIS A 432 -3.69 29.15 -18.24
CA HIS A 432 -3.77 30.21 -19.25
C HIS A 432 -5.09 30.13 -20.03
N PRO A 433 -6.24 30.45 -19.40
CA PRO A 433 -7.56 30.34 -20.02
C PRO A 433 -7.73 31.23 -21.26
N ASP A 434 -6.88 32.25 -21.44
CA ASP A 434 -6.81 33.07 -22.66
C ASP A 434 -6.55 32.24 -23.92
N LYS A 435 -5.83 31.12 -23.81
CA LYS A 435 -5.58 30.17 -24.90
C LYS A 435 -6.72 29.16 -24.99
N LYS A 436 -7.89 29.64 -25.41
CA LYS A 436 -9.17 28.90 -25.42
C LYS A 436 -9.06 27.47 -25.97
N GLN A 437 -8.38 27.28 -27.11
CA GLN A 437 -8.27 25.96 -27.74
C GLN A 437 -7.46 24.98 -26.87
N SER A 438 -6.25 25.38 -26.46
CA SER A 438 -5.38 24.54 -25.64
C SER A 438 -5.98 24.17 -24.28
N CYS A 439 -6.74 25.10 -23.68
CA CYS A 439 -7.48 24.84 -22.45
C CYS A 439 -8.65 23.88 -22.67
N ALA A 440 -9.40 24.03 -23.76
CA ALA A 440 -10.48 23.10 -24.13
C ALA A 440 -9.95 21.69 -24.38
N ASP A 441 -8.92 21.54 -25.22
CA ASP A 441 -8.32 20.25 -25.55
C ASP A 441 -7.76 19.53 -24.30
N ALA A 442 -7.18 20.28 -23.37
CA ALA A 442 -6.70 19.73 -22.09
C ALA A 442 -7.86 19.21 -21.22
N VAL A 443 -8.97 19.96 -21.13
CA VAL A 443 -10.16 19.53 -20.38
C VAL A 443 -10.82 18.34 -21.05
N ASP A 444 -10.95 18.34 -22.38
CA ASP A 444 -11.55 17.23 -23.13
C ASP A 444 -10.74 15.94 -22.98
N LEU A 445 -9.40 16.03 -22.96
CA LEU A 445 -8.53 14.90 -22.66
C LEU A 445 -8.76 14.37 -21.25
N LEU A 446 -8.81 15.24 -20.24
CA LEU A 446 -9.03 14.85 -18.84
C LEU A 446 -10.42 14.21 -18.63
N ILE A 447 -11.46 14.76 -19.27
CA ILE A 447 -12.82 14.18 -19.28
C ILE A 447 -12.81 12.81 -19.95
N SER A 448 -12.09 12.65 -21.06
CA SER A 448 -12.05 11.39 -21.81
C SER A 448 -11.30 10.27 -21.07
N LEU A 449 -10.27 10.62 -20.28
CA LEU A 449 -9.49 9.66 -19.50
C LEU A 449 -10.21 9.18 -18.22
N GLN A 450 -11.06 10.03 -17.62
CA GLN A 450 -11.82 9.73 -16.39
C GLN A 450 -10.99 9.23 -15.20
N ASP A 451 -9.68 9.54 -15.17
CA ASP A 451 -8.79 9.07 -14.12
C ASP A 451 -8.70 10.07 -12.95
N ARG A 452 -9.13 9.65 -11.75
CA ARG A 452 -9.16 10.51 -10.56
C ARG A 452 -7.77 10.85 -10.03
N GLY A 453 -6.80 9.94 -10.18
CA GLY A 453 -5.42 10.14 -9.71
C GLY A 453 -4.69 11.21 -10.51
N LEU A 454 -4.78 11.14 -11.83
CA LEU A 454 -4.26 12.13 -12.77
C LEU A 454 -4.89 13.51 -12.53
N VAL A 455 -6.21 13.58 -12.42
CA VAL A 455 -6.92 14.84 -12.15
C VAL A 455 -6.40 15.48 -10.86
N ARG A 456 -6.27 14.71 -9.78
CA ARG A 456 -5.72 15.21 -8.51
C ARG A 456 -4.31 15.77 -8.67
N ARG A 457 -3.42 15.07 -9.38
CA ARG A 457 -2.04 15.52 -9.64
C ARG A 457 -2.00 16.81 -10.45
N VAL A 458 -2.87 16.94 -11.46
CA VAL A 458 -3.00 18.19 -12.25
C VAL A 458 -3.47 19.34 -11.36
N LEU A 459 -4.47 19.11 -10.51
CA LEU A 459 -4.97 20.12 -9.56
C LEU A 459 -3.90 20.52 -8.52
N GLU A 460 -3.11 19.56 -8.02
CA GLU A 460 -1.99 19.85 -7.12
C GLU A 460 -0.88 20.64 -7.82
N ARG A 461 -0.53 20.27 -9.06
CA ARG A 461 0.49 20.98 -9.87
C ARG A 461 0.07 22.41 -10.21
N LEU A 462 -1.23 22.66 -10.43
CA LEU A 462 -1.77 24.01 -10.63
C LEU A 462 -1.47 24.97 -9.46
N VAL A 463 -1.29 24.44 -8.25
CA VAL A 463 -1.15 25.23 -7.01
C VAL A 463 0.27 25.18 -6.43
N GLN A 464 1.18 24.37 -6.98
CA GLN A 464 2.53 24.14 -6.42
C GLN A 464 3.41 25.41 -6.35
N ASP A 465 3.16 26.42 -7.19
CA ASP A 465 3.76 27.76 -7.08
C ASP A 465 2.70 28.83 -7.40
N PRO A 466 1.92 29.27 -6.39
CA PRO A 466 0.75 30.10 -6.58
C PRO A 466 1.15 31.57 -6.74
N SER A 467 1.61 31.92 -7.94
CA SER A 467 1.74 33.33 -8.33
C SER A 467 0.36 33.99 -8.39
N GLU A 468 0.27 35.31 -8.13
CA GLU A 468 -0.99 36.06 -8.27
C GLU A 468 -1.62 35.85 -9.66
N ARG A 469 -0.79 35.72 -10.70
CA ARG A 469 -1.23 35.45 -12.07
C ARG A 469 -1.93 34.10 -12.19
N ARG A 470 -1.34 33.02 -11.66
CA ARG A 470 -1.95 31.68 -11.69
C ARG A 470 -3.25 31.62 -10.89
N ILE A 471 -3.29 32.23 -9.70
CA ILE A 471 -4.51 32.29 -8.87
C ILE A 471 -5.66 32.99 -9.63
N ARG A 472 -5.37 34.07 -10.35
CA ARG A 472 -6.37 34.73 -11.19
C ARG A 472 -6.75 33.91 -12.42
N GLY A 473 -5.78 33.27 -13.07
CA GLY A 473 -6.05 32.33 -14.16
C GLY A 473 -7.01 31.21 -13.74
N LEU A 474 -6.89 30.71 -12.51
CA LEU A 474 -7.86 29.74 -11.95
C LEU A 474 -9.26 30.35 -11.77
N ARG A 475 -9.35 31.58 -11.27
CA ARG A 475 -10.64 32.29 -11.15
C ARG A 475 -11.27 32.51 -12.53
N GLU A 476 -10.48 32.90 -13.52
CA GLU A 476 -10.89 33.09 -14.91
C GLU A 476 -11.33 31.77 -15.55
N LEU A 477 -10.58 30.68 -15.36
CA LEU A 477 -10.95 29.34 -15.81
C LEU A 477 -12.29 28.90 -15.21
N ALA A 478 -12.54 29.16 -13.93
CA ALA A 478 -13.82 28.85 -13.30
C ALA A 478 -15.00 29.62 -13.94
N ARG A 479 -14.75 30.76 -14.61
CA ARG A 479 -15.76 31.55 -15.33
C ARG A 479 -16.02 31.06 -16.75
N THR A 480 -15.11 30.27 -17.34
CA THR A 480 -15.31 29.74 -18.70
C THR A 480 -16.24 28.53 -18.69
N VAL A 481 -16.63 28.06 -19.89
CA VAL A 481 -17.40 26.82 -20.07
C VAL A 481 -16.63 25.62 -19.50
N GLN A 482 -15.31 25.60 -19.68
CA GLN A 482 -14.39 24.60 -19.12
C GLN A 482 -14.37 24.60 -17.59
N GLY A 483 -14.78 25.71 -16.95
CA GLY A 483 -14.95 25.78 -15.50
C GLY A 483 -15.99 24.80 -14.93
N ALA A 484 -16.89 24.25 -15.75
CA ALA A 484 -17.78 23.16 -15.35
C ALA A 484 -16.99 21.91 -14.91
N TRP A 485 -15.87 21.61 -15.57
CA TRP A 485 -14.99 20.51 -15.20
C TRP A 485 -14.33 20.73 -13.82
N LEU A 486 -13.89 21.95 -13.51
CA LEU A 486 -13.36 22.26 -12.18
C LEU A 486 -14.41 22.04 -11.09
N ARG A 487 -15.66 22.45 -11.33
CA ARG A 487 -16.77 22.30 -10.37
C ARG A 487 -17.08 20.83 -10.07
N SER A 488 -16.99 19.95 -11.06
CA SER A 488 -17.26 18.51 -10.86
C SER A 488 -16.12 17.76 -10.16
N HIS A 489 -14.95 18.39 -9.96
CA HIS A 489 -13.77 17.77 -9.34
C HIS A 489 -13.28 18.54 -8.10
N LEU A 490 -14.18 19.20 -7.37
CA LEU A 490 -13.84 19.94 -6.15
C LEU A 490 -13.53 19.04 -4.94
N ASP A 491 -14.06 17.82 -4.92
CA ASP A 491 -13.87 16.88 -3.83
C ASP A 491 -12.40 16.43 -3.75
N GLY A 492 -11.73 16.80 -2.66
CA GLY A 492 -10.29 16.54 -2.47
C GLY A 492 -9.35 17.51 -3.20
N ALA A 493 -9.87 18.53 -3.88
CA ALA A 493 -9.05 19.54 -4.55
C ALA A 493 -8.32 20.46 -3.54
N PRO A 494 -7.15 21.02 -3.90
CA PRO A 494 -6.44 21.99 -3.07
C PRO A 494 -7.30 23.20 -2.72
N LEU A 495 -7.09 23.77 -1.53
CA LEU A 495 -7.87 24.90 -1.00
C LEU A 495 -7.92 26.09 -1.98
N THR A 496 -6.82 26.40 -2.66
CA THR A 496 -6.75 27.48 -3.67
C THR A 496 -7.75 27.29 -4.81
N VAL A 497 -7.93 26.06 -5.31
CA VAL A 497 -8.89 25.75 -6.39
C VAL A 497 -10.31 25.93 -5.87
N ARG A 498 -10.60 25.41 -4.68
CA ARG A 498 -11.91 25.56 -4.03
C ARG A 498 -12.29 27.02 -3.80
N LEU A 499 -11.35 27.82 -3.29
CA LEU A 499 -11.53 29.26 -3.10
C LEU A 499 -11.73 29.99 -4.44
N ALA A 500 -11.01 29.61 -5.51
CA ALA A 500 -11.16 30.24 -6.81
C ALA A 500 -12.54 29.99 -7.44
N VAL A 501 -13.03 28.74 -7.35
CA VAL A 501 -14.37 28.37 -7.84
C VAL A 501 -15.46 29.05 -7.01
N ALA A 502 -15.37 29.00 -5.68
CA ALA A 502 -16.32 29.67 -4.80
C ALA A 502 -16.33 31.20 -5.02
N ALA A 503 -15.16 31.81 -5.22
CA ALA A 503 -15.06 33.24 -5.51
C ALA A 503 -15.72 33.60 -6.84
N THR A 504 -15.71 32.70 -7.81
CA THR A 504 -16.41 32.87 -9.08
C THR A 504 -17.92 32.70 -8.89
N ASP A 505 -18.36 31.65 -8.21
CA ASP A 505 -19.79 31.35 -8.05
C ASP A 505 -20.51 32.41 -7.19
N LEU A 506 -19.87 32.90 -6.12
CA LEU A 506 -20.39 33.99 -5.29
C LEU A 506 -20.41 35.35 -6.00
N SER A 507 -19.48 35.58 -6.94
CA SER A 507 -19.48 36.80 -7.76
C SER A 507 -20.48 36.76 -8.93
N HIS A 508 -21.01 35.59 -9.30
CA HIS A 508 -22.03 35.46 -10.34
C HIS A 508 -23.44 35.53 -9.76
N PRO A 509 -24.46 35.82 -10.59
CA PRO A 509 -25.86 35.74 -10.18
C PRO A 509 -26.21 34.34 -9.62
N PRO A 510 -27.03 34.26 -8.57
CA PRO A 510 -27.88 35.34 -8.01
C PRO A 510 -27.19 36.24 -6.97
N TYR A 511 -25.99 35.89 -6.50
CA TYR A 511 -25.38 36.57 -5.35
C TYR A 511 -24.73 37.91 -5.70
N GLY A 512 -23.93 37.95 -6.78
CA GLY A 512 -23.29 39.19 -7.24
C GLY A 512 -22.34 39.84 -6.22
N MET A 513 -21.77 39.06 -5.29
CA MET A 513 -20.94 39.57 -4.21
C MET A 513 -19.60 40.11 -4.71
N THR A 514 -19.18 41.25 -4.16
CA THR A 514 -17.92 41.90 -4.52
C THR A 514 -17.20 42.44 -3.27
N GLY A 515 -15.89 42.68 -3.40
CA GLY A 515 -15.09 43.34 -2.36
C GLY A 515 -15.19 42.67 -0.99
N GLY A 516 -15.50 43.47 0.04
CA GLY A 516 -15.57 43.00 1.43
C GLY A 516 -16.64 41.93 1.69
N GLU A 517 -17.74 41.92 0.93
CA GLU A 517 -18.78 40.88 1.08
C GLU A 517 -18.27 39.51 0.64
N LEU A 518 -17.63 39.47 -0.53
CA LEU A 518 -17.00 38.26 -1.05
C LEU A 518 -15.89 37.76 -0.14
N TRP A 519 -15.10 38.67 0.43
CA TRP A 519 -14.02 38.36 1.37
C TRP A 519 -14.52 37.60 2.61
N VAL A 520 -15.53 38.15 3.28
CA VAL A 520 -16.10 37.56 4.50
C VAL A 520 -16.77 36.22 4.19
N GLU A 521 -17.51 36.16 3.08
CA GLU A 521 -18.25 34.96 2.71
C GLU A 521 -17.32 33.79 2.34
N LEU A 522 -16.22 34.05 1.63
CA LEU A 522 -15.21 33.03 1.32
C LEU A 522 -14.58 32.46 2.60
N ALA A 523 -14.24 33.31 3.56
CA ALA A 523 -13.71 32.85 4.84
C ALA A 523 -14.75 32.02 5.61
N ARG A 524 -16.02 32.43 5.59
CA ARG A 524 -17.12 31.73 6.26
C ARG A 524 -17.33 30.32 5.69
N GLN A 525 -17.37 30.18 4.36
CA GLN A 525 -17.66 28.89 3.71
C GLN A 525 -16.48 27.92 3.72
N HIS A 526 -15.24 28.41 3.60
CA HIS A 526 -14.08 27.55 3.37
C HIS A 526 -13.05 27.54 4.50
N LEU A 527 -13.07 28.52 5.40
CA LEU A 527 -12.02 28.72 6.43
C LEU A 527 -12.60 28.83 7.85
N ASN A 528 -13.82 28.35 8.09
CA ASN A 528 -14.50 28.44 9.40
C ASN A 528 -14.56 29.88 9.95
N GLY A 529 -14.64 30.87 9.05
CA GLY A 529 -14.74 32.29 9.38
C GLY A 529 -13.42 32.99 9.69
N LYS A 530 -12.26 32.30 9.73
CA LYS A 530 -10.96 32.94 9.97
C LYS A 530 -9.85 32.46 9.05
N VAL A 531 -9.02 33.39 8.57
CA VAL A 531 -7.88 33.08 7.73
C VAL A 531 -6.74 32.48 8.57
N PRO A 532 -6.25 31.28 8.24
CA PRO A 532 -5.31 30.55 9.08
C PRO A 532 -3.86 31.03 8.95
N ASP A 533 -3.43 31.44 7.75
CA ASP A 533 -2.04 31.74 7.45
C ASP A 533 -1.89 32.82 6.35
N GLY A 534 -0.68 33.36 6.22
CA GLY A 534 -0.36 34.43 5.26
C GLY A 534 -0.39 34.01 3.79
N ALA A 535 -0.18 32.73 3.45
CA ALA A 535 -0.27 32.25 2.08
C ALA A 535 -1.74 32.18 1.64
N THR A 536 -2.62 31.64 2.47
CA THR A 536 -4.08 31.64 2.28
C THR A 536 -4.60 33.07 2.16
N LEU A 537 -4.10 34.00 3.00
CA LEU A 537 -4.45 35.41 2.93
C LEU A 537 -4.11 36.04 1.56
N ARG A 538 -2.91 35.77 1.03
CA ARG A 538 -2.50 36.26 -0.30
C ARG A 538 -3.35 35.66 -1.43
N THR A 539 -3.68 34.38 -1.34
CA THR A 539 -4.56 33.71 -2.30
C THR A 539 -5.95 34.34 -2.32
N MET A 540 -6.59 34.46 -1.15
CA MET A 540 -7.89 35.13 -1.05
C MET A 540 -7.82 36.56 -1.58
N TRP A 541 -6.75 37.29 -1.28
CA TRP A 541 -6.61 38.68 -1.73
C TRP A 541 -6.55 38.78 -3.25
N ALA A 542 -5.77 37.91 -3.90
CA ALA A 542 -5.64 37.86 -5.35
C ALA A 542 -6.96 37.45 -6.03
N LEU A 543 -7.79 36.67 -5.35
CA LEU A 543 -9.12 36.27 -5.81
C LEU A 543 -10.15 37.38 -5.67
N VAL A 544 -10.16 38.15 -4.57
CA VAL A 544 -11.20 39.16 -4.32
C VAL A 544 -10.91 40.48 -5.02
N TRP A 545 -9.66 40.95 -4.98
CA TRP A 545 -9.28 42.27 -5.49
C TRP A 545 -8.33 42.21 -6.69
N PRO A 546 -8.38 43.22 -7.58
CA PRO A 546 -7.50 43.29 -8.76
C PRO A 546 -6.01 43.42 -8.40
N PRO A 547 -5.09 43.25 -9.37
CA PRO A 547 -3.65 43.45 -9.16
C PRO A 547 -3.37 44.84 -8.60
N ASN A 548 -2.61 44.90 -7.51
CA ASN A 548 -2.33 46.12 -6.76
C ASN A 548 -3.59 46.85 -6.25
N GLY A 549 -4.76 46.20 -6.32
CA GLY A 549 -6.03 46.73 -5.87
C GLY A 549 -6.05 46.87 -4.36
N GLN A 550 -6.35 48.08 -3.91
CA GLN A 550 -6.71 48.35 -2.53
C GLN A 550 -8.21 48.05 -2.35
N PRO A 551 -8.63 47.50 -1.19
CA PRO A 551 -10.05 47.39 -0.89
C PRO A 551 -10.64 48.80 -0.90
N ALA A 552 -11.88 48.92 -1.40
CA ALA A 552 -12.60 50.19 -1.33
C ALA A 552 -12.63 50.69 0.12
N PRO A 553 -12.63 52.01 0.38
CA PRO A 553 -12.58 52.56 1.74
C PRO A 553 -13.55 51.88 2.72
N ARG A 554 -14.79 51.64 2.27
CA ARG A 554 -15.86 50.97 3.03
C ARG A 554 -15.57 49.50 3.39
N ASP A 555 -14.69 48.82 2.63
CA ASP A 555 -14.38 47.40 2.78
C ASP A 555 -13.10 47.16 3.61
N GLN A 556 -12.29 48.19 3.84
CA GLN A 556 -11.00 48.03 4.53
C GLN A 556 -11.14 47.58 5.98
N SER A 557 -12.17 48.04 6.69
CA SER A 557 -12.48 47.59 8.05
C SER A 557 -12.90 46.12 8.08
N ARG A 558 -13.64 45.67 7.06
CA ARG A 558 -14.14 44.30 6.94
C ARG A 558 -13.04 43.26 6.76
N VAL A 559 -11.88 43.68 6.26
CA VAL A 559 -10.71 42.80 6.15
C VAL A 559 -10.38 42.18 7.52
N THR A 560 -10.42 43.00 8.58
CA THR A 560 -10.09 42.56 9.94
C THR A 560 -11.16 41.70 10.63
N GLU A 561 -12.35 41.53 10.03
CA GLU A 561 -13.39 40.64 10.58
C GLU A 561 -12.95 39.17 10.54
N VAL A 562 -12.17 38.79 9.53
CA VAL A 562 -11.79 37.39 9.27
C VAL A 562 -10.28 37.15 9.34
N CYS A 563 -9.45 38.19 9.43
CA CYS A 563 -8.01 38.03 9.61
C CYS A 563 -7.44 38.93 10.70
N SER A 564 -6.43 38.44 11.42
CA SER A 564 -5.76 39.23 12.44
C SER A 564 -4.87 40.31 11.81
N PRO A 565 -4.70 41.47 12.47
CA PRO A 565 -3.80 42.51 11.99
C PRO A 565 -2.35 42.06 11.82
N ARG A 566 -1.88 41.15 12.68
CA ARG A 566 -0.56 40.54 12.58
C ARG A 566 -0.37 39.78 11.27
N LEU A 567 -1.35 38.96 10.87
CA LEU A 567 -1.29 38.21 9.62
C LEU A 567 -1.25 39.12 8.39
N ILE A 568 -1.91 40.28 8.43
CA ILE A 568 -1.88 41.27 7.35
C ILE A 568 -0.46 41.81 7.15
N VAL A 569 0.25 42.10 8.25
CA VAL A 569 1.64 42.58 8.22
C VAL A 569 2.60 41.48 7.76
N GLU A 570 2.46 40.26 8.29
CA GLU A 570 3.28 39.10 7.90
C GLU A 570 3.11 38.75 6.41
N ALA A 571 1.89 38.88 5.87
CA ALA A 571 1.62 38.69 4.44
C ALA A 571 2.10 39.86 3.57
N GLY A 572 2.49 40.98 4.18
CA GLY A 572 3.02 42.15 3.49
C GLY A 572 1.98 43.03 2.81
N LEU A 573 0.72 42.97 3.27
CA LEU A 573 -0.44 43.65 2.69
C LEU A 573 -0.78 44.96 3.41
N GLU A 574 0.01 45.37 4.41
CA GLU A 574 -0.29 46.49 5.30
C GLU A 574 -0.43 47.84 4.57
N VAL A 575 0.32 48.03 3.47
CA VAL A 575 0.27 49.25 2.64
C VAL A 575 -1.11 49.43 1.99
N ARG A 576 -1.82 48.32 1.73
CA ARG A 576 -3.14 48.33 1.08
C ARG A 576 -4.27 48.79 2.01
N LEU A 577 -4.02 48.92 3.33
CA LEU A 577 -4.96 49.40 4.34
C LEU A 577 -4.56 50.77 4.94
N THR A 578 -3.62 51.48 4.32
CA THR A 578 -3.16 52.80 4.81
C THR A 578 -4.27 53.84 4.81
N HIS A 579 -5.26 53.73 3.92
CA HIS A 579 -6.40 54.65 3.90
C HIS A 579 -7.25 54.48 5.17
N TRP A 580 -7.53 53.26 5.60
CA TRP A 580 -8.25 52.99 6.86
C TRP A 580 -7.53 53.52 8.09
N LEU A 581 -6.19 53.45 8.10
CA LEU A 581 -5.39 54.06 9.17
C LEU A 581 -5.49 55.59 9.20
N LYS A 582 -5.60 56.25 8.04
CA LYS A 582 -5.61 57.73 7.93
C LYS A 582 -7.01 58.33 8.01
N HIS A 583 -8.02 57.61 7.55
CA HIS A 583 -9.40 58.07 7.40
C HIS A 583 -10.40 56.98 7.80
N PRO A 584 -10.38 56.50 9.06
CA PRO A 584 -11.38 55.54 9.50
C PRO A 584 -12.74 56.21 9.73
N ASP A 585 -13.82 55.47 9.46
CA ASP A 585 -15.18 55.90 9.84
C ASP A 585 -15.34 55.94 11.37
N ARG A 586 -14.66 55.01 12.07
CA ARG A 586 -14.64 54.90 13.53
C ARG A 586 -13.33 54.24 13.99
N VAL A 587 -12.84 54.62 15.18
CA VAL A 587 -11.71 53.94 15.80
C VAL A 587 -12.21 52.71 16.57
N THR A 588 -11.97 51.53 16.00
CA THR A 588 -12.30 50.25 16.64
C THR A 588 -11.07 49.63 17.31
N ARG A 589 -11.29 48.56 18.09
CA ARG A 589 -10.21 47.78 18.69
C ARG A 589 -9.30 47.20 17.62
N GLU A 590 -9.86 46.72 16.52
CA GLU A 590 -9.14 46.12 15.39
C GLU A 590 -8.23 47.14 14.71
N LEU A 591 -8.67 48.41 14.59
CA LEU A 591 -7.83 49.49 14.08
C LEU A 591 -6.64 49.78 14.99
N ILE A 592 -6.84 49.74 16.31
CA ILE A 592 -5.77 49.93 17.30
C ILE A 592 -4.77 48.77 17.24
N ASP A 593 -5.26 47.54 17.14
CA ASP A 593 -4.42 46.36 17.01
C ASP A 593 -3.63 46.41 15.68
N PHE A 594 -4.25 46.87 14.58
CA PHE A 594 -3.54 47.14 13.31
C PHE A 594 -2.51 48.26 13.40
N ALA A 595 -2.84 49.37 14.05
CA ALA A 595 -1.89 50.44 14.31
C ALA A 595 -0.68 49.93 15.12
N ARG A 596 -0.92 49.09 16.12
CA ARG A 596 0.14 48.48 16.96
C ARG A 596 1.11 47.65 16.13
N GLU A 597 0.60 46.71 15.34
CA GLU A 597 1.41 45.83 14.48
C GLU A 597 2.17 46.62 13.39
N THR A 598 1.66 47.79 12.99
CA THR A 598 2.26 48.61 11.93
C THR A 598 3.20 49.72 12.41
N THR A 599 3.31 49.97 13.73
CA THR A 599 4.21 51.00 14.30
C THR A 599 5.70 50.84 13.92
N ALA A 600 6.12 49.61 13.63
CA ALA A 600 7.46 49.22 13.21
C ALA A 600 7.57 48.85 11.72
N SER A 601 6.47 48.94 10.95
CA SER A 601 6.51 48.58 9.53
C SER A 601 7.46 49.50 8.76
N ARG A 602 8.41 48.89 8.04
CA ARG A 602 9.37 49.60 7.19
C ARG A 602 8.75 50.12 5.89
N LYS A 603 7.55 49.65 5.53
CA LYS A 603 6.86 50.05 4.30
C LYS A 603 6.03 51.33 4.46
N PHE A 604 5.71 51.72 5.70
CA PHE A 604 4.95 52.93 5.99
C PHE A 604 5.85 54.16 5.92
N ASN A 605 5.32 55.23 5.34
CA ASN A 605 6.00 56.53 5.36
C ASN A 605 6.05 57.10 6.80
N SER A 606 6.77 58.21 6.98
CA SER A 606 6.92 58.86 8.29
C SER A 606 5.58 59.29 8.90
N LEU A 607 4.66 59.80 8.06
CA LEU A 607 3.33 60.23 8.48
C LEU A 607 2.48 59.05 8.98
N GLU A 608 2.41 57.96 8.24
CA GLU A 608 1.63 56.76 8.59
C GLU A 608 2.13 56.11 9.88
N ARG A 609 3.45 56.05 10.06
CA ARG A 609 4.04 55.57 11.33
C ARG A 609 3.74 56.51 12.48
N ALA A 610 3.75 57.82 12.26
CA ALA A 610 3.39 58.79 13.30
C ALA A 610 1.92 58.67 13.70
N VAL A 611 1.00 58.49 12.75
CA VAL A 611 -0.43 58.26 13.01
C VAL A 611 -0.66 56.97 13.80
N ALA A 612 -0.05 55.86 13.37
CA ALA A 612 -0.16 54.58 14.07
C ALA A 612 0.37 54.67 15.51
N ARG A 613 1.55 55.27 15.70
CA ARG A 613 2.15 55.46 17.03
C ARG A 613 1.31 56.36 17.92
N LEU A 614 0.75 57.45 17.38
CA LEU A 614 -0.10 58.37 18.14
C LEU A 614 -1.38 57.67 18.64
N LEU A 615 -2.03 56.87 17.80
CA LEU A 615 -3.22 56.10 18.18
C LEU A 615 -2.91 55.07 19.27
N VAL A 616 -1.81 54.34 19.12
CA VAL A 616 -1.38 53.33 20.10
C VAL A 616 -1.01 53.98 21.42
N LEU A 617 -0.26 55.09 21.39
CA LEU A 617 0.15 55.83 22.58
C LEU A 617 -1.06 56.38 23.36
N ALA A 618 -2.03 56.98 22.66
CA ALA A 618 -3.24 57.50 23.29
C ALA A 618 -4.10 56.37 23.89
N HIS A 619 -4.21 55.24 23.21
CA HIS A 619 -4.94 54.07 23.73
C HIS A 619 -4.23 53.43 24.92
N ASP A 620 -2.92 53.22 24.85
CA ASP A 620 -2.14 52.59 25.92
C ASP A 620 -2.12 53.45 27.17
N LEU A 621 -2.05 54.77 27.03
CA LEU A 621 -2.23 55.71 28.14
C LEU A 621 -3.64 55.56 28.75
N ALA A 622 -4.70 55.51 27.94
CA ALA A 622 -6.07 55.35 28.43
C ALA A 622 -6.30 54.04 29.20
N GLN A 623 -5.54 52.98 28.85
CA GLN A 623 -5.56 51.67 29.52
C GLN A 623 -4.55 51.56 30.68
N GLY A 624 -3.77 52.61 30.99
CA GLY A 624 -2.76 52.61 32.06
C GLY A 624 -1.51 51.77 31.75
N ARG A 625 -1.25 51.45 30.49
CA ARG A 625 -0.08 50.66 30.04
C ARG A 625 1.16 51.52 29.81
N GLU A 626 0.99 52.83 29.64
CA GLU A 626 2.07 53.80 29.48
C GLU A 626 2.00 54.85 30.59
N ARG A 627 3.16 55.34 31.02
CA ARG A 627 3.27 56.36 32.07
C ARG A 627 2.99 57.75 31.50
N LEU A 628 2.31 58.60 32.28
CA LEU A 628 1.88 59.92 31.81
C LEU A 628 3.08 60.80 31.44
N ALA A 629 4.13 60.80 32.26
CA ALA A 629 5.35 61.58 31.99
C ALA A 629 5.96 61.28 30.61
N ARG A 630 6.10 59.99 30.27
CA ARG A 630 6.66 59.55 28.99
C ARG A 630 5.78 59.94 27.81
N VAL A 631 4.46 59.82 27.96
CA VAL A 631 3.52 60.22 26.90
C VAL A 631 3.63 61.72 26.65
N MET A 632 3.70 62.53 27.71
CA MET A 632 3.81 63.98 27.56
C MET A 632 5.10 64.46 26.89
N GLU A 633 6.20 63.72 27.03
CA GLU A 633 7.44 64.00 26.30
C GLU A 633 7.32 63.71 24.79
N GLN A 634 6.63 62.63 24.42
CA GLN A 634 6.57 62.16 23.03
C GLN A 634 5.44 62.80 22.21
N LEU A 635 4.35 63.18 22.88
CA LEU A 635 3.12 63.63 22.26
C LEU A 635 3.29 64.83 21.30
N PRO A 636 4.01 65.92 21.65
CA PRO A 636 4.16 67.07 20.75
C PRO A 636 4.84 66.72 19.42
N ALA A 637 5.88 65.88 19.47
CA ALA A 637 6.61 65.45 18.29
C ALA A 637 5.76 64.55 17.39
N LEU A 638 4.99 63.62 17.98
CA LEU A 638 4.09 62.74 17.26
C LEU A 638 2.90 63.49 16.64
N GLU A 639 2.30 64.44 17.36
CA GLU A 639 1.24 65.29 16.83
C GLU A 639 1.71 66.14 15.66
N GLN A 640 2.92 66.69 15.73
CA GLN A 640 3.47 67.47 14.62
C GLN A 640 3.75 66.58 13.40
N ALA A 641 4.29 65.37 13.61
CA ALA A 641 4.59 64.41 12.54
C ALA A 641 3.35 63.74 11.93
N SER A 642 2.20 63.75 12.61
CA SER A 642 0.95 63.13 12.16
C SER A 642 -0.03 64.11 11.50
N ARG A 643 0.32 65.40 11.38
CA ARG A 643 -0.53 66.41 10.73
C ARG A 643 -0.53 66.26 9.19
N PRO A 644 -1.68 66.40 8.52
CA PRO A 644 -3.03 66.60 9.08
C PRO A 644 -3.68 65.28 9.54
N LEU A 645 -4.34 65.31 10.71
CA LEU A 645 -5.14 64.19 11.22
C LEU A 645 -6.61 64.33 10.80
N ASN A 646 -7.23 63.21 10.44
CA ASN A 646 -8.68 63.13 10.27
C ASN A 646 -9.41 63.43 11.59
N ILE A 647 -10.61 64.02 11.51
CA ILE A 647 -11.39 64.44 12.68
C ILE A 647 -11.75 63.28 13.63
N VAL A 648 -12.03 62.08 13.10
CA VAL A 648 -12.34 60.88 13.89
C VAL A 648 -11.11 60.39 14.66
N LEU A 649 -9.95 60.40 14.01
CA LEU A 649 -8.68 60.07 14.66
C LEU A 649 -8.32 61.09 15.74
N ARG A 650 -8.52 62.38 15.44
CA ARG A 650 -8.25 63.46 16.39
C ARG A 650 -9.12 63.32 17.63
N ASP A 651 -10.41 63.10 17.45
CA ASP A 651 -11.36 62.91 18.54
C ASP A 651 -11.00 61.70 19.42
N ALA A 652 -10.66 60.56 18.80
CA ALA A 652 -10.24 59.36 19.52
C ALA A 652 -8.91 59.52 20.28
N VAL A 653 -7.95 60.24 19.70
CA VAL A 653 -6.68 60.57 20.37
C VAL A 653 -6.92 61.52 21.54
N ASP A 654 -7.70 62.58 21.34
CA ASP A 654 -8.06 63.53 22.40
C ASP A 654 -8.81 62.80 23.53
N GLN A 655 -9.74 61.90 23.19
CA GLN A 655 -10.43 61.04 24.16
C GLN A 655 -9.45 60.13 24.91
N GLY A 656 -8.57 59.41 24.22
CA GLY A 656 -7.60 58.50 24.86
C GLY A 656 -6.69 59.24 25.85
N ILE A 657 -6.17 60.40 25.46
CA ILE A 657 -5.32 61.24 26.32
C ILE A 657 -6.12 61.72 27.54
N ALA A 658 -7.34 62.24 27.34
CA ALA A 658 -8.20 62.69 28.43
C ALA A 658 -8.49 61.58 29.45
N TYR A 659 -8.84 60.38 28.99
CA TYR A 659 -9.08 59.22 29.87
C TYR A 659 -7.81 58.75 30.58
N GLY A 660 -6.67 58.82 29.90
CA GLY A 660 -5.37 58.58 30.46
C GLY A 660 -5.03 59.49 31.64
N ILE A 661 -5.15 60.80 31.43
CA ILE A 661 -4.86 61.81 32.44
C ILE A 661 -5.83 61.69 33.63
N ALA A 662 -7.12 61.44 33.37
CA ALA A 662 -8.11 61.30 34.44
C ALA A 662 -7.91 60.05 35.30
N ARG A 663 -7.27 58.99 34.77
CA ARG A 663 -6.97 57.74 35.48
C ARG A 663 -5.60 57.72 36.17
N ALA A 664 -4.69 58.59 35.76
CA ALA A 664 -3.38 58.73 36.39
C ALA A 664 -3.51 59.23 37.83
N ASP A 665 -2.48 58.96 38.64
CA ASP A 665 -2.48 59.46 40.02
C ASP A 665 -2.45 61.00 40.04
N PRO A 666 -3.26 61.67 40.89
CA PRO A 666 -3.29 63.13 40.94
C PRO A 666 -1.92 63.77 41.14
N GLN A 667 -0.99 63.12 41.84
CA GLN A 667 0.37 63.60 42.02
C GLN A 667 1.18 63.54 40.71
N GLU A 668 1.05 62.46 39.93
CA GLU A 668 1.68 62.35 38.60
C GLU A 668 1.10 63.38 37.61
N VAL A 669 -0.20 63.64 37.70
CA VAL A 669 -0.86 64.71 36.92
C VAL A 669 -0.34 66.10 37.30
N HIS A 670 -0.07 66.34 38.59
CA HIS A 670 0.49 67.60 39.06
C HIS A 670 1.95 67.80 38.63
N GLU A 671 2.76 66.74 38.70
CA GLU A 671 4.18 66.76 38.34
C GLU A 671 4.42 66.80 36.83
N SER A 672 3.38 66.50 36.03
CA SER A 672 3.43 66.53 34.56
C SER A 672 2.77 67.77 33.97
N ASN A 673 3.13 68.13 32.73
CA ASN A 673 2.49 69.21 31.98
C ASN A 673 1.14 68.78 31.34
N ALA A 674 0.53 67.68 31.81
CA ALA A 674 -0.63 67.06 31.19
C ALA A 674 -1.87 67.97 31.18
N LEU A 675 -2.10 68.71 32.26
CA LEU A 675 -3.25 69.61 32.33
C LEU A 675 -3.02 70.96 31.64
N ASP A 676 -1.76 71.39 31.49
CA ASP A 676 -1.46 72.51 30.60
C ASP A 676 -1.77 72.14 29.15
N TYR A 677 -1.49 70.90 28.76
CA TYR A 677 -1.86 70.38 27.45
C TYR A 677 -3.39 70.35 27.26
N VAL A 678 -4.16 69.85 28.24
CA VAL A 678 -5.64 69.85 28.18
C VAL A 678 -6.20 71.27 28.15
N ALA A 679 -5.72 72.16 29.03
CA ALA A 679 -6.21 73.53 29.15
C ALA A 679 -5.97 74.37 27.87
N ASN A 680 -4.85 74.11 27.17
CA ASN A 680 -4.49 74.79 25.92
C ASN A 680 -5.07 74.11 24.67
N GLY A 681 -5.63 72.91 24.81
CA GLY A 681 -6.11 72.04 23.74
C GLY A 681 -7.45 72.43 23.13
N SER A 682 -8.04 71.52 22.35
CA SER A 682 -9.34 71.73 21.69
C SER A 682 -10.48 71.79 22.72
N PRO A 683 -11.60 72.48 22.42
CA PRO A 683 -12.81 72.38 23.25
C PRO A 683 -13.29 70.93 23.44
N GLN A 684 -13.09 70.08 22.42
CA GLN A 684 -13.37 68.65 22.46
C GLN A 684 -12.51 67.92 23.51
N LEU A 685 -11.20 68.18 23.57
CA LEU A 685 -10.31 67.60 24.58
C LEU A 685 -10.73 67.97 26.01
N ILE A 686 -11.12 69.23 26.25
CA ILE A 686 -11.63 69.68 27.55
C ILE A 686 -12.92 68.94 27.93
N SER A 687 -13.83 68.78 26.96
CA SER A 687 -15.08 68.02 27.15
C SER A 687 -14.82 66.54 27.46
N HIS A 688 -13.91 65.90 26.72
CA HIS A 688 -13.50 64.51 26.98
C HIS A 688 -12.86 64.34 28.35
N TYR A 689 -12.02 65.30 28.79
CA TYR A 689 -11.42 65.28 30.13
C TYR A 689 -12.48 65.37 31.22
N LYS A 690 -13.45 66.29 31.10
CA LYS A 690 -14.59 66.37 32.03
C LYS A 690 -15.31 65.03 32.16
N ARG A 691 -15.66 64.43 31.03
CA ARG A 691 -16.33 63.13 30.99
C ARG A 691 -15.49 62.03 31.62
N ALA A 692 -14.20 61.98 31.29
CA ALA A 692 -13.27 60.98 31.81
C ALA A 692 -13.10 61.07 33.33
N VAL A 693 -12.98 62.28 33.89
CA VAL A 693 -12.91 62.49 35.35
C VAL A 693 -14.21 62.05 36.03
N THR A 694 -15.36 62.39 35.44
CA THR A 694 -16.67 61.98 35.94
C THR A 694 -16.81 60.45 35.94
N ASP A 695 -16.35 59.79 34.88
CA ASP A 695 -16.34 58.33 34.78
C ASP A 695 -15.35 57.70 35.78
N ALA A 696 -14.18 58.31 35.99
CA ALA A 696 -13.17 57.86 36.96
C ALA A 696 -13.63 57.99 38.42
N HIS A 697 -14.64 58.83 38.69
CA HIS A 697 -15.25 59.01 40.01
C HIS A 697 -16.38 58.02 40.32
N ARG A 698 -16.78 57.17 39.37
CA ARG A 698 -17.73 56.08 39.69
C ARG A 698 -17.07 55.06 40.64
N PRO A 699 -17.85 54.29 41.43
CA PRO A 699 -17.33 53.22 42.27
C PRO A 699 -16.42 52.26 41.49
N GLY A 700 -15.23 51.97 42.01
CA GLY A 700 -14.20 51.16 41.34
C GLY A 700 -13.31 51.90 40.33
N GLY A 701 -13.45 53.21 40.15
CA GLY A 701 -12.59 54.05 39.31
C GLY A 701 -11.34 54.60 40.02
N ALA A 702 -10.44 55.24 39.27
CA ALA A 702 -9.18 55.80 39.80
C ALA A 702 -9.38 56.95 40.81
N LEU A 703 -10.54 57.62 40.72
CA LEU A 703 -11.00 58.70 41.60
C LEU A 703 -12.26 58.28 42.37
N ASP A 704 -12.41 56.97 42.64
CA ASP A 704 -13.51 56.43 43.45
C ASP A 704 -13.63 57.23 44.76
N PRO A 705 -14.85 57.59 45.21
CA PRO A 705 -15.09 58.21 46.49
C PRO A 705 -14.31 57.61 47.66
N ALA A 706 -14.10 56.28 47.70
CA ALA A 706 -13.26 55.63 48.71
C ALA A 706 -11.79 56.07 48.64
N SER A 707 -11.24 56.25 47.44
CA SER A 707 -9.87 56.73 47.21
C SER A 707 -9.68 58.21 47.55
N LEU A 708 -10.77 58.99 47.49
CA LEU A 708 -10.79 60.41 47.86
C LEU A 708 -10.97 60.63 49.37
N ARG A 709 -11.00 59.57 50.17
CA ARG A 709 -10.88 59.65 51.64
C ARG A 709 -9.48 60.00 52.11
N GLU A 710 -8.48 59.95 51.23
CA GLU A 710 -7.14 60.42 51.53
C GLU A 710 -7.04 61.95 51.35
N PRO A 711 -6.84 62.74 52.41
CA PRO A 711 -6.77 64.20 52.33
C PRO A 711 -5.75 64.72 51.32
N ARG A 712 -4.62 64.01 51.16
CA ARG A 712 -3.54 64.37 50.23
C ARG A 712 -4.00 64.41 48.77
N ARG A 713 -4.84 63.45 48.34
CA ARG A 713 -5.34 63.39 46.95
C ARG A 713 -6.31 64.54 46.67
N VAL A 714 -7.16 64.88 47.64
CA VAL A 714 -8.09 66.02 47.55
C VAL A 714 -7.35 67.35 47.47
N VAL A 715 -6.32 67.54 48.29
CA VAL A 715 -5.43 68.71 48.24
C VAL A 715 -4.81 68.85 46.85
N THR A 716 -4.23 67.77 46.33
CA THR A 716 -3.57 67.79 45.02
C THR A 716 -4.56 68.12 43.90
N LEU A 717 -5.74 67.47 43.85
CA LEU A 717 -6.76 67.78 42.84
C LEU A 717 -7.27 69.23 42.93
N PHE A 718 -7.52 69.74 44.14
CA PHE A 718 -7.99 71.10 44.35
C PHE A 718 -6.97 72.13 43.83
N VAL A 719 -5.70 71.95 44.18
CA VAL A 719 -4.62 72.83 43.71
C VAL A 719 -4.49 72.76 42.19
N VAL A 720 -4.47 71.55 41.65
CA VAL A 720 -4.24 71.29 40.23
C VAL A 720 -5.32 71.87 39.31
N TRP A 721 -6.59 71.84 39.73
CA TRP A 721 -7.72 72.40 38.98
C TRP A 721 -7.86 73.92 39.15
N ASN A 722 -7.47 74.48 40.30
CA ASN A 722 -7.58 75.92 40.58
C ASN A 722 -6.30 76.72 40.24
N GLU A 723 -5.26 76.05 39.77
CA GLU A 723 -4.04 76.70 39.31
C GLU A 723 -4.25 77.49 38.01
N ARG A 724 -3.71 78.72 37.97
CA ARG A 724 -3.80 79.57 36.78
C ARG A 724 -2.83 79.06 35.73
N ARG A 725 -3.38 78.50 34.65
CA ARG A 725 -2.60 77.99 33.51
C ARG A 725 -2.50 79.04 32.40
N LYS A 726 -1.28 79.25 31.88
CA LYS A 726 -1.01 80.21 30.80
C LYS A 726 -1.54 79.67 29.47
N GLY A 727 -2.36 80.44 28.78
CA GLY A 727 -2.93 80.06 27.47
C GLY A 727 -4.24 79.27 27.53
N ALA A 728 -4.77 79.02 28.73
CA ALA A 728 -5.98 78.23 28.93
C ALA A 728 -7.16 78.81 28.14
N ARG A 729 -7.84 77.96 27.35
CA ARG A 729 -9.01 78.39 26.58
C ARG A 729 -10.23 78.55 27.50
N GLY A 730 -11.17 79.42 27.11
CA GLY A 730 -12.29 79.87 27.97
C GLY A 730 -13.18 78.77 28.56
N GLY A 731 -13.21 77.55 27.98
CA GLY A 731 -13.96 76.41 28.52
C GLY A 731 -13.29 75.68 29.69
N TRP A 732 -11.97 75.87 29.92
CA TRP A 732 -11.22 75.17 30.96
C TRP A 732 -11.70 75.54 32.36
N ARG A 733 -11.82 76.84 32.66
CA ARG A 733 -12.19 77.34 33.99
C ARG A 733 -13.57 76.86 34.43
N ASN A 734 -14.56 76.97 33.55
CA ASN A 734 -15.91 76.46 33.82
C ASN A 734 -15.91 74.94 34.06
N THR A 735 -15.05 74.20 33.34
CA THR A 735 -14.93 72.75 33.53
C THR A 735 -14.29 72.39 34.86
N THR A 736 -13.21 73.07 35.26
CA THR A 736 -12.54 72.83 36.56
C THR A 736 -13.39 73.24 37.75
N ASP A 737 -14.17 74.32 37.63
CA ASP A 737 -15.10 74.75 38.66
C ASP A 737 -16.17 73.67 38.88
N GLN A 738 -16.78 73.18 37.79
CA GLN A 738 -17.78 72.09 37.85
C GLN A 738 -17.20 70.78 38.40
N LEU A 739 -15.98 70.39 37.98
CA LEU A 739 -15.34 69.17 38.51
C LEU A 739 -14.99 69.31 40.00
N THR A 740 -14.59 70.50 40.44
CA THR A 740 -14.30 70.77 41.85
C THR A 740 -15.58 70.65 42.69
N ASP A 741 -16.69 71.22 42.22
CA ASP A 741 -18.00 71.10 42.88
C ASP A 741 -18.50 69.66 42.92
N ASP A 742 -18.51 68.97 41.78
CA ASP A 742 -19.09 67.63 41.65
C ASP A 742 -18.24 66.54 42.35
N ILE A 743 -16.91 66.61 42.22
CA ILE A 743 -15.99 65.54 42.67
C ILE A 743 -15.43 65.84 44.07
N ILE A 744 -14.88 67.04 44.30
CA ILE A 744 -14.32 67.39 45.62
C ILE A 744 -15.45 67.67 46.59
N GLY A 745 -16.49 68.41 46.16
CA GLY A 745 -17.66 68.70 47.00
C GLY A 745 -18.36 67.44 47.53
N SER A 746 -18.50 66.40 46.70
CA SER A 746 -19.05 65.11 47.14
C SER A 746 -18.11 64.36 48.10
N ALA A 747 -16.79 64.36 47.85
CA ALA A 747 -15.79 63.74 48.73
C ALA A 747 -15.73 64.37 50.14
N LEU A 748 -16.04 65.66 50.29
CA LEU A 748 -16.06 66.34 51.60
C LEU A 748 -17.03 65.68 52.59
N THR A 749 -18.16 65.16 52.10
CA THR A 749 -19.15 64.47 52.95
C THR A 749 -18.60 63.18 53.55
N GLN A 750 -17.63 62.55 52.87
CA GLN A 750 -17.04 61.28 53.28
C GLN A 750 -15.79 61.44 54.13
N LEU A 751 -15.09 62.58 54.04
CA LEU A 751 -13.88 62.89 54.82
C LEU A 751 -14.15 63.23 56.28
N GLY A 752 -15.34 63.76 56.59
CA GLY A 752 -15.68 64.28 57.93
C GLY A 752 -14.85 65.51 58.35
N GLU A 753 -15.14 66.08 59.52
CA GLU A 753 -14.50 67.34 59.96
C GLU A 753 -12.99 67.21 60.19
N LEU A 754 -12.53 66.07 60.70
CA LEU A 754 -11.09 65.80 60.91
C LEU A 754 -10.32 65.73 59.60
N GLY A 755 -10.85 65.03 58.57
CA GLY A 755 -10.24 64.96 57.26
C GLY A 755 -10.21 66.31 56.54
N VAL A 756 -11.26 67.12 56.71
CA VAL A 756 -11.33 68.49 56.16
C VAL A 756 -10.30 69.42 56.80
N ASN A 757 -10.08 69.32 58.12
CA ASN A 757 -9.02 70.09 58.79
C ASN A 757 -7.62 69.66 58.32
N GLU A 758 -7.44 68.36 58.08
CA GLU A 758 -6.18 67.85 57.53
C GLU A 758 -5.91 68.34 56.10
N VAL A 759 -6.94 68.47 55.25
CA VAL A 759 -6.82 69.13 53.94
C VAL A 759 -6.31 70.58 54.08
N VAL A 760 -6.84 71.34 55.04
CA VAL A 760 -6.41 72.73 55.29
C VAL A 760 -4.95 72.78 55.77
N ASN A 761 -4.56 71.89 56.67
CA ASN A 761 -3.16 71.76 57.12
C ASN A 761 -2.22 71.46 55.94
N LEU A 762 -2.56 70.49 55.11
CA LEU A 762 -1.76 70.12 53.94
C LEU A 762 -1.70 71.23 52.88
N LEU A 763 -2.77 72.00 52.68
CA LEU A 763 -2.76 73.18 51.79
C LEU A 763 -1.81 74.27 52.31
N SER A 764 -1.77 74.50 53.63
CA SER A 764 -0.90 75.51 54.24
C SER A 764 0.60 75.20 54.11
N GLN A 765 0.94 73.91 54.01
CA GLN A 765 2.32 73.41 53.86
C GLN A 765 2.82 73.47 52.40
N ARG A 766 1.96 73.76 51.42
CA ARG A 766 2.34 73.88 50.01
C ARG A 766 2.99 75.25 49.70
N PRO A 767 3.80 75.37 48.64
CA PRO A 767 4.30 76.66 48.17
C PRO A 767 3.15 77.65 47.90
N GLY A 768 3.15 78.79 48.59
CA GLY A 768 2.05 79.75 48.53
C GLY A 768 0.80 79.35 49.33
N GLY A 769 0.94 78.48 50.34
CA GLY A 769 -0.17 77.85 51.08
C GLY A 769 -1.26 78.79 51.59
N GLN A 770 -0.93 80.02 52.02
CA GLN A 770 -1.93 81.00 52.47
C GLN A 770 -2.94 81.38 51.37
N LYS A 771 -2.49 81.45 50.11
CA LYS A 771 -3.37 81.68 48.94
C LYS A 771 -4.32 80.50 48.73
N TRP A 772 -3.84 79.28 48.87
CA TRP A 772 -4.64 78.06 48.67
C TRP A 772 -5.65 77.83 49.77
N VAL A 773 -5.28 78.12 51.03
CA VAL A 773 -6.21 78.09 52.16
C VAL A 773 -7.33 79.13 51.99
N GLN A 774 -7.00 80.34 51.52
CA GLN A 774 -8.01 81.36 51.21
C GLN A 774 -8.95 80.92 50.08
N ALA A 775 -8.39 80.42 48.97
CA ALA A 775 -9.19 79.91 47.84
C ALA A 775 -10.11 78.74 48.24
N TRP A 776 -9.63 77.84 49.10
CA TRP A 776 -10.42 76.75 49.67
C TRP A 776 -11.55 77.25 50.56
N ALA A 777 -11.28 78.25 51.41
CA ALA A 777 -12.29 78.84 52.30
C ALA A 777 -13.38 79.58 51.51
N ASP A 778 -13.00 80.31 50.46
CA ASP A 778 -13.93 81.03 49.60
C ASP A 778 -14.81 80.04 48.79
N TRP A 779 -14.22 79.05 48.14
CA TRP A 779 -14.96 77.99 47.44
C TRP A 779 -15.94 77.23 48.36
N ARG A 780 -15.52 76.84 49.58
CA ARG A 780 -16.43 76.16 50.53
C ARG A 780 -17.59 77.05 51.00
N ARG A 781 -17.39 78.36 51.07
CA ARG A 781 -18.46 79.31 51.40
C ARG A 781 -19.50 79.34 50.29
N ASP A 782 -19.03 79.37 49.04
CA ASP A 782 -19.89 79.39 47.85
C ASP A 782 -20.65 78.07 47.67
N LEU A 783 -20.02 76.91 47.94
CA LEU A 783 -20.64 75.59 47.91
C LEU A 783 -21.81 75.48 48.91
N LYS A 784 -21.63 76.00 50.14
CA LYS A 784 -22.69 76.06 51.17
C LYS A 784 -23.83 76.99 50.80
N GLY A 785 -23.54 78.08 50.07
CA GLY A 785 -24.55 79.01 49.56
C GLY A 785 -25.47 78.40 48.49
N HIS A 786 -24.98 77.45 47.69
CA HIS A 786 -25.74 76.79 46.63
C HIS A 786 -26.49 75.52 47.08
N GLY A 787 -26.04 74.87 48.17
CA GLY A 787 -26.68 73.68 48.74
C GLY A 787 -28.06 73.92 49.36
N GLY A 788 -28.42 75.18 49.66
CA GLY A 788 -29.75 75.54 50.17
C GLY A 788 -30.89 75.49 49.14
N ALA A 789 -30.58 75.34 47.84
CA ALA A 789 -31.57 75.40 46.76
C ALA A 789 -31.83 74.07 46.03
N ARG A 790 -31.13 72.97 46.35
CA ARG A 790 -31.30 71.65 45.69
C ARG A 790 -31.89 70.55 46.59
N GLY A 791 -32.40 70.91 47.77
CA GLY A 791 -33.06 69.99 48.70
C GLY A 791 -34.57 70.12 48.69
N HIS A 792 -35.23 69.96 47.54
CA HIS A 792 -36.64 69.54 47.38
C HIS A 792 -36.92 69.31 45.90
N GLY A 793 -36.95 68.04 45.50
CA GLY A 793 -37.24 67.55 44.15
C GLY A 793 -37.13 66.05 44.12
#